data_AF-A0A1Z8AKD4-F1
#
_entry.id   AF-A0A1Z8AKD4-F1
#
_cell.length_a   1.000
_cell.length_b   1.000
_cell.length_c   1.000
_cell.angle_alpha   90.00
_cell.angle_beta   90.00
_cell.angle_gamma   90.00
#
_symmetry.space_group_name_H-M   'P 1'
#
loop_
_entity.id
_entity.type
_entity.pdbx_description
1 polymer ?
#
loop_
_entity_poly.entity_id
_entity_poly.type
_entity_poly.pdbx_seq_one_letter_code
_entity_poly.pdbx_strand_id
1 'polypeptide(L)'
;MIEILNNHCNAENGLLLFDPPTGSGKTYNVLKWIFENYKNYCKEGRKIFFVTNLKKNLPIDDFKNDFFVINKKRNDFDKHVLFLDSNSGFVLRNFDKIKDDIPEYFTKLAAYWDLKSQVELINRYEGTGNFKDILKKAKNELRTKQEREFRRRIEIYLKENYPNKGERLKAIKTDKSLQWIGTLYPSVFSSERKIFFLSIDKFYAQNSTIVEPSYHFSNNDITKDAIVFIDEIDASKDSILKNIIKRGKKQKIDYIHLFNEIYWALSNNKLPQDFIEHSIKRQKLIDEGYKYLPLENIEEELKEKAEEIVDKFNISYSFKTTEAAGISRERNLLFHDFHYHSVYRNNKKYIEIDSSENKKMNHLNFTDDKPKDRNKNVVTLLNQIKGFVSYFKGSVKSLADNYQQTVNERRKATDSEYGYDLALSSILEEFRLEGRYKMWVMDSILSERERTNPKEKKKKDEILYDFSIYENGFRYYDFIDDEQHETITKTYIYEFYNTPEKFLLKLAERAKVVGISATAKVETVTGNFDIGYLKKQLGVKFCELSEQDSLSLKSLVDKQTQNYEKVSLHPIWVINTEATEKIRKEFIALFDNDEEMADEIIGQIDNPDGYTQSRYLRIATAFQHFIKEDDINAMLCLLNKEPKPFDNQLNSTTLERIFDELIFLHKAQNKFLSLDDDGQSSYKVTNSYRIINSADFETKKEDFTNQLKNGQKLFLISMYQTMGAGQNLQYLSPDVSQLIDIRSEELETFNTTKTDINAIYLDKPTHLIQLVNKKLDEEGFIKYLFQLEFLLEAGRISLRTLNLEVTRAFRNLMASLNSNDIPNKSNGTLYNDYNIRQHYSKYIIQAIGRICRTNLKAKHIYILADERLKKEICSYDVDNNIVLREFKALVNSCRDNKHQNNDMYQALVNKAIIANGRA
;
A
#
# COMPACT_ATOMS: atom_id res chain seq x y z
N MET A 1 -3.90 5.52 28.68
CA MET A 1 -3.23 5.52 27.35
C MET A 1 -1.82 6.11 27.41
N ILE A 2 -1.63 7.34 27.89
CA ILE A 2 -0.28 7.93 28.02
C ILE A 2 0.65 7.06 28.86
N GLU A 3 0.16 6.49 29.97
CA GLU A 3 0.93 5.56 30.80
C GLU A 3 1.37 4.31 30.03
N ILE A 4 0.47 3.71 29.23
CA ILE A 4 0.81 2.61 28.32
C ILE A 4 1.92 3.06 27.34
N LEU A 5 1.81 4.26 26.76
CA LEU A 5 2.86 4.78 25.89
C LEU A 5 4.17 4.99 26.64
N ASN A 6 4.17 5.46 27.89
CA ASN A 6 5.37 5.59 28.72
C ASN A 6 6.03 4.24 29.03
N ASN A 7 5.22 3.21 29.29
CA ASN A 7 5.72 1.86 29.59
C ASN A 7 6.40 1.22 28.37
N HIS A 8 5.89 1.49 27.17
CA HIS A 8 6.33 0.79 25.96
C HIS A 8 7.22 1.61 25.02
N CYS A 9 7.15 2.95 25.02
CA CYS A 9 7.92 3.83 24.14
C CYS A 9 9.29 4.16 24.75
N ASN A 10 10.16 3.15 24.80
CA ASN A 10 11.50 3.23 25.36
C ASN A 10 12.58 3.18 24.24
N ALA A 11 13.85 3.01 24.63
CA ALA A 11 14.96 2.94 23.67
C ALA A 11 15.13 1.54 23.04
N GLU A 12 14.38 0.53 23.51
CA GLU A 12 14.46 -0.82 22.98
C GLU A 12 13.72 -0.93 21.65
N ASN A 13 14.25 -1.74 20.74
CA ASN A 13 13.60 -2.06 19.47
C ASN A 13 12.47 -3.07 19.67
N GLY A 14 11.50 -3.07 18.76
CA GLY A 14 10.40 -4.03 18.77
C GLY A 14 9.13 -3.49 18.14
N LEU A 15 8.07 -4.31 18.16
CA LEU A 15 6.76 -3.99 17.62
C LEU A 15 5.70 -4.05 18.72
N LEU A 16 4.97 -2.96 18.90
CA LEU A 16 3.73 -2.93 19.70
C LEU A 16 2.55 -2.68 18.76
N LEU A 17 1.55 -3.57 18.79
CA LEU A 17 0.26 -3.34 18.15
C LEU A 17 -0.73 -2.80 19.19
N PHE A 18 -1.08 -1.53 19.05
CA PHE A 18 -1.96 -0.80 19.96
C PHE A 18 -3.33 -0.57 19.31
N ASP A 19 -4.34 -1.26 19.84
CA ASP A 19 -5.69 -1.35 19.27
C ASP A 19 -6.84 -0.77 20.12
N PRO A 20 -6.75 0.48 20.64
CA PRO A 20 -7.93 1.13 21.19
C PRO A 20 -9.06 1.20 20.14
N PRO A 21 -10.35 1.29 20.54
CA PRO A 21 -11.45 1.48 19.59
C PRO A 21 -11.46 2.91 19.02
N THR A 22 -12.09 3.11 17.86
CA THR A 22 -12.27 4.46 17.29
C THR A 22 -13.03 5.39 18.25
N GLY A 23 -12.71 6.68 18.24
CA GLY A 23 -13.28 7.66 19.18
C GLY A 23 -12.58 7.75 20.54
N SER A 24 -11.66 6.82 20.86
CA SER A 24 -10.94 6.84 22.15
C SER A 24 -9.91 7.97 22.32
N GLY A 25 -9.57 8.70 21.25
CA GLY A 25 -8.56 9.77 21.28
C GLY A 25 -7.11 9.31 21.04
N LYS A 26 -6.90 8.18 20.36
CA LYS A 26 -5.58 7.56 20.11
C LYS A 26 -4.55 8.53 19.56
N THR A 27 -4.87 9.19 18.43
CA THR A 27 -3.97 10.12 17.74
C THR A 27 -3.60 11.28 18.64
N TYR A 28 -4.57 11.88 19.34
CA TYR A 28 -4.33 12.95 20.30
C TYR A 28 -3.36 12.52 21.43
N ASN A 29 -3.56 11.34 22.01
CA ASN A 29 -2.71 10.83 23.08
C ASN A 29 -1.27 10.56 22.61
N VAL A 30 -1.10 10.08 21.38
CA VAL A 30 0.22 9.89 20.77
C VAL A 30 0.92 11.22 20.56
N LEU A 31 0.21 12.22 20.02
CA LEU A 31 0.75 13.57 19.83
C LEU A 31 1.15 14.22 21.17
N LYS A 32 0.30 14.09 22.19
CA LYS A 32 0.61 14.56 23.55
C LYS A 32 1.89 13.90 24.08
N TRP A 33 2.00 12.58 23.96
CA TRP A 33 3.19 11.85 24.37
C TRP A 33 4.46 12.33 23.64
N ILE A 34 4.39 12.56 22.32
CA ILE A 34 5.52 13.09 21.53
C ILE A 34 5.93 14.47 22.05
N PHE A 35 4.96 15.38 22.26
CA PHE A 35 5.23 16.73 22.77
C PHE A 35 5.90 16.71 24.16
N GLU A 36 5.45 15.83 25.05
CA GLU A 36 5.98 15.71 26.41
C GLU A 36 7.39 15.09 26.42
N ASN A 37 7.72 14.20 25.47
CA ASN A 37 8.93 13.38 25.54
C ASN A 37 10.03 13.70 24.51
N TYR A 38 9.76 14.44 23.43
CA TYR A 38 10.74 14.61 22.34
C TYR A 38 12.08 15.21 22.79
N LYS A 39 12.09 16.10 23.80
CA LYS A 39 13.33 16.70 24.30
C LYS A 39 14.22 15.68 25.01
N ASN A 40 13.62 14.78 25.77
CA ASN A 40 14.33 13.77 26.57
C ASN A 40 14.72 12.56 25.72
N TYR A 41 13.80 12.08 24.88
CA TYR A 41 14.05 10.93 24.02
C TYR A 41 15.13 11.20 22.96
N CYS A 42 15.10 12.39 22.34
CA CYS A 42 15.97 12.71 21.21
C CYS A 42 17.36 13.27 21.61
N LYS A 43 17.84 13.07 22.85
CA LYS A 43 19.11 13.66 23.34
C LYS A 43 20.36 13.12 22.62
N GLU A 44 20.31 11.87 22.15
CA GLU A 44 21.44 11.18 21.51
C GLU A 44 21.30 11.10 19.99
N GLY A 45 20.58 12.05 19.38
CA GLY A 45 20.31 12.04 17.94
C GLY A 45 19.18 11.10 17.51
N ARG A 46 18.61 10.32 18.44
CA ARG A 46 17.37 9.54 18.26
C ARG A 46 16.23 10.40 17.73
N LYS A 47 15.38 9.81 16.90
CA LYS A 47 14.29 10.49 16.19
C LYS A 47 12.92 9.90 16.53
N ILE A 48 11.89 10.69 16.29
CA ILE A 48 10.49 10.24 16.38
C ILE A 48 9.83 10.44 15.02
N PHE A 49 9.18 9.40 14.51
CA PHE A 49 8.43 9.43 13.27
C PHE A 49 6.95 9.21 13.55
N PHE A 50 6.10 10.03 12.95
CA PHE A 50 4.66 9.83 12.89
C PHE A 50 4.27 9.61 11.42
N VAL A 51 3.78 8.41 11.15
CA VAL A 51 3.52 7.91 9.80
C VAL A 51 2.04 7.60 9.63
N THR A 52 1.46 8.02 8.51
CA THR A 52 0.06 7.74 8.13
C THR A 52 -0.03 7.21 6.69
N ASN A 53 -1.16 6.59 6.33
CA ASN A 53 -1.37 6.13 4.94
C ASN A 53 -1.59 7.31 3.97
N LEU A 54 -2.38 8.30 4.38
CA LEU A 54 -2.75 9.44 3.56
C LEU A 54 -2.17 10.74 4.13
N LYS A 55 -1.50 11.53 3.28
CA LYS A 55 -0.90 12.81 3.69
C LYS A 55 -1.89 13.77 4.36
N LYS A 56 -3.16 13.76 3.91
CA LYS A 56 -4.23 14.58 4.50
C LYS A 56 -4.66 14.16 5.91
N ASN A 57 -4.31 12.95 6.33
CA ASN A 57 -4.57 12.46 7.69
C ASN A 57 -3.42 12.82 8.66
N LEU A 58 -2.36 13.51 8.22
CA LEU A 58 -1.27 13.92 9.09
C LEU A 58 -1.73 15.07 10.01
N PRO A 59 -1.75 14.89 11.33
CA PRO A 59 -2.29 15.86 12.27
C PRO A 59 -1.24 16.93 12.63
N ILE A 60 -0.57 17.50 11.63
CA ILE A 60 0.55 18.43 11.86
C ILE A 60 0.07 19.77 12.40
N ASP A 61 -1.05 20.26 11.90
CA ASP A 61 -1.63 21.52 12.35
C ASP A 61 -2.23 21.37 13.75
N ASP A 62 -2.91 20.24 14.03
CA ASP A 62 -3.37 19.87 15.37
C ASP A 62 -2.17 19.81 16.34
N PHE A 63 -1.09 19.11 15.95
CA PHE A 63 0.12 19.02 16.76
C PHE A 63 0.74 20.39 17.07
N LYS A 64 0.77 21.27 16.06
CA LYS A 64 1.29 22.63 16.20
C LYS A 64 0.40 23.47 17.12
N ASN A 65 -0.89 23.51 16.87
CA ASN A 65 -1.83 24.41 17.54
C ASN A 65 -2.12 23.93 18.96
N ASP A 66 -2.47 22.66 19.12
CA ASP A 66 -2.98 22.12 20.40
C ASP A 66 -1.86 21.94 21.43
N PHE A 67 -0.62 21.78 21.00
CA PHE A 67 0.51 21.55 21.91
C PHE A 67 1.53 22.69 21.88
N PHE A 68 2.09 23.06 20.72
CA PHE A 68 3.18 24.05 20.69
C PHE A 68 2.69 25.50 20.83
N VAL A 69 1.61 25.88 20.15
CA VAL A 69 1.10 27.27 20.22
C VAL A 69 0.50 27.56 21.59
N ILE A 70 -0.37 26.67 22.10
CA ILE A 70 -0.98 26.80 23.43
C ILE A 70 0.09 26.90 24.53
N ASN A 71 1.18 26.13 24.42
CA ASN A 71 2.29 26.17 25.39
C ASN A 71 3.36 27.23 25.09
N LYS A 72 3.11 28.21 24.20
CA LYS A 72 4.04 29.29 23.82
C LYS A 72 5.41 28.80 23.31
N LYS A 73 5.44 27.64 22.64
CA LYS A 73 6.64 26.96 22.11
C LYS A 73 6.69 26.92 20.57
N ARG A 74 6.08 27.88 19.86
CA ARG A 74 6.04 27.89 18.39
C ARG A 74 7.44 27.78 17.73
N ASN A 75 8.45 28.45 18.29
CA ASN A 75 9.82 28.37 17.77
C ASN A 75 10.43 26.97 17.92
N ASP A 76 10.07 26.22 18.97
CA ASP A 76 10.52 24.83 19.13
C ASP A 76 9.92 23.93 18.05
N PHE A 77 8.68 24.19 17.63
CA PHE A 77 8.04 23.47 16.53
C PHE A 77 8.83 23.62 15.24
N ASP A 78 9.09 24.86 14.81
CA ASP A 78 9.81 25.15 13.55
C ASP A 78 11.26 24.61 13.58
N LYS A 79 11.86 24.56 14.77
CA LYS A 79 13.22 24.03 14.98
C LYS A 79 13.30 22.51 14.97
N HIS A 80 12.29 21.80 15.47
CA HIS A 80 12.38 20.37 15.76
C HIS A 80 11.47 19.49 14.92
N VAL A 81 10.39 20.01 14.35
CA VAL A 81 9.40 19.26 13.58
C VAL A 81 9.66 19.43 12.08
N LEU A 82 9.58 18.34 11.33
CA LEU A 82 9.71 18.35 9.88
C LEU A 82 8.57 17.57 9.22
N PHE A 83 7.86 18.25 8.33
CA PHE A 83 6.95 17.59 7.40
C PHE A 83 7.71 17.15 6.15
N LEU A 84 7.79 15.85 5.91
CA LEU A 84 8.44 15.31 4.72
C LEU A 84 7.43 15.01 3.62
N ASP A 85 7.54 15.74 2.52
CA ASP A 85 6.72 15.56 1.32
C ASP A 85 7.54 14.99 0.16
N SER A 86 6.86 14.71 -0.96
CA SER A 86 7.50 14.60 -2.26
C SER A 86 8.16 15.92 -2.64
N ASN A 87 9.30 15.84 -3.32
CA ASN A 87 10.06 17.03 -3.74
C ASN A 87 9.22 17.99 -4.58
N SER A 88 8.41 17.48 -5.51
CA SER A 88 7.45 18.31 -6.27
C SER A 88 6.37 18.94 -5.40
N GLY A 89 5.95 18.28 -4.33
CA GLY A 89 5.00 18.83 -3.35
C GLY A 89 5.61 19.93 -2.48
N PHE A 90 6.92 19.89 -2.22
CA PHE A 90 7.62 21.03 -1.62
C PHE A 90 7.69 22.22 -2.57
N VAL A 91 8.04 22.00 -3.83
CA VAL A 91 8.06 23.06 -4.85
C VAL A 91 6.68 23.74 -4.94
N LEU A 92 5.60 22.98 -5.13
CA LEU A 92 4.25 23.56 -5.27
C LEU A 92 3.84 24.42 -4.07
N ARG A 93 4.25 24.06 -2.84
CA ARG A 93 3.85 24.79 -1.63
C ARG A 93 4.71 25.99 -1.28
N ASN A 94 5.97 25.97 -1.73
CA ASN A 94 6.98 26.92 -1.25
C ASN A 94 7.52 27.83 -2.35
N PHE A 95 7.46 27.44 -3.63
CA PHE A 95 8.08 28.18 -4.73
C PHE A 95 7.59 29.62 -4.83
N ASP A 96 6.29 29.86 -4.74
CA ASP A 96 5.73 31.22 -4.80
C ASP A 96 6.19 32.14 -3.66
N LYS A 97 6.57 31.57 -2.52
CA LYS A 97 7.03 32.32 -1.35
C LYS A 97 8.49 32.76 -1.46
N ILE A 98 9.27 32.13 -2.34
CA ILE A 98 10.73 32.30 -2.41
C ILE A 98 11.22 32.73 -3.79
N LYS A 99 10.35 32.80 -4.81
CA LYS A 99 10.74 33.08 -6.20
C LYS A 99 11.54 34.37 -6.37
N ASP A 100 11.28 35.36 -5.52
CA ASP A 100 11.95 36.66 -5.54
C ASP A 100 13.28 36.66 -4.76
N ASP A 101 13.51 35.64 -3.92
CA ASP A 101 14.75 35.46 -3.14
C ASP A 101 15.81 34.62 -3.90
N ILE A 102 15.46 34.02 -5.04
CA ILE A 102 16.35 33.16 -5.81
C ILE A 102 17.42 34.01 -6.51
N PRO A 103 18.74 33.74 -6.30
CA PRO A 103 19.81 34.51 -6.91
C PRO A 103 19.83 34.44 -8.45
N GLU A 104 20.40 35.48 -9.05
CA GLU A 104 20.50 35.66 -10.50
C GLU A 104 21.08 34.42 -11.22
N TYR A 105 22.11 33.79 -10.64
CA TYR A 105 22.73 32.56 -11.14
C TYR A 105 21.68 31.48 -11.49
N PHE A 106 20.73 31.22 -10.58
CA PHE A 106 19.72 30.19 -10.78
C PHE A 106 18.59 30.66 -11.71
N THR A 107 18.21 31.94 -11.64
CA THR A 107 17.16 32.50 -12.51
C THR A 107 17.54 32.56 -14.00
N LYS A 108 18.85 32.54 -14.32
CA LYS A 108 19.35 32.44 -15.70
C LYS A 108 19.30 31.03 -16.29
N LEU A 109 19.05 30.00 -15.46
CA LEU A 109 18.98 28.62 -15.93
C LEU A 109 17.64 28.35 -16.63
N ALA A 110 17.66 27.66 -17.78
CA ALA A 110 16.43 27.20 -18.44
C ALA A 110 15.56 26.34 -17.50
N ALA A 111 16.20 25.51 -16.66
CA ALA A 111 15.53 24.66 -15.67
C ALA A 111 14.66 25.46 -14.67
N TYR A 112 15.02 26.71 -14.36
CA TYR A 112 14.22 27.57 -13.48
C TYR A 112 12.93 28.01 -14.17
N TRP A 113 13.00 28.46 -15.42
CA TRP A 113 11.83 28.93 -16.17
C TRP A 113 10.87 27.81 -16.52
N ASP A 114 11.40 26.63 -16.86
CA ASP A 114 10.60 25.41 -17.05
C ASP A 114 9.85 25.04 -15.77
N LEU A 115 10.51 25.11 -14.61
CA LEU A 115 9.88 24.87 -13.32
C LEU A 115 8.80 25.90 -13.00
N LYS A 116 9.12 27.19 -13.14
CA LYS A 116 8.22 28.31 -12.85
C LYS A 116 6.95 28.22 -13.69
N SER A 117 7.10 28.06 -15.00
CA SER A 117 5.96 27.97 -15.93
C SER A 117 5.03 26.80 -15.58
N GLN A 118 5.61 25.67 -15.17
CA GLN A 118 4.84 24.50 -14.79
C GLN A 118 4.11 24.67 -13.45
N VAL A 119 4.75 25.32 -12.46
CA VAL A 119 4.11 25.64 -11.17
C VAL A 119 2.95 26.62 -11.38
N GLU A 120 3.16 27.68 -12.16
CA GLU A 120 2.11 28.66 -12.49
C GLU A 120 0.93 28.02 -13.23
N LEU A 121 1.22 27.08 -14.15
CA LEU A 121 0.18 26.29 -14.83
C LEU A 121 -0.65 25.47 -13.85
N ILE A 122 0.01 24.77 -12.91
CA ILE A 122 -0.68 23.94 -11.92
C ILE A 122 -1.53 24.83 -11.00
N ASN A 123 -0.96 25.90 -10.45
CA ASN A 123 -1.64 26.79 -9.52
C ASN A 123 -2.84 27.51 -10.16
N ARG A 124 -2.77 27.80 -11.48
CA ARG A 124 -3.89 28.41 -12.21
C ARG A 124 -5.11 27.49 -12.34
N TYR A 125 -4.88 26.19 -12.53
CA TYR A 125 -5.96 25.22 -12.74
C TYR A 125 -6.38 24.52 -11.43
N GLU A 126 -5.54 24.55 -10.40
CA GLU A 126 -5.85 23.99 -9.09
C GLU A 126 -7.03 24.76 -8.46
N GLY A 127 -8.10 24.05 -8.12
CA GLY A 127 -9.34 24.62 -7.56
C GLY A 127 -10.45 24.94 -8.57
N THR A 128 -10.17 24.95 -9.89
CA THR A 128 -11.20 25.27 -10.92
C THR A 128 -12.15 24.12 -11.26
N GLY A 129 -11.91 22.90 -10.75
CA GLY A 129 -12.72 21.70 -11.04
C GLY A 129 -12.60 21.15 -12.48
N ASN A 130 -12.24 21.99 -13.45
CA ASN A 130 -12.08 21.69 -14.87
C ASN A 130 -10.66 21.25 -15.24
N PHE A 131 -10.49 20.59 -16.40
CA PHE A 131 -9.17 20.17 -16.94
C PHE A 131 -8.36 19.18 -16.08
N LYS A 132 -9.02 18.26 -15.38
CA LYS A 132 -8.39 17.26 -14.49
C LYS A 132 -7.25 16.47 -15.17
N ASP A 133 -7.39 16.12 -16.44
CA ASP A 133 -6.34 15.40 -17.18
C ASP A 133 -5.10 16.24 -17.47
N ILE A 134 -5.28 17.53 -17.78
CA ILE A 134 -4.17 18.47 -17.98
C ILE A 134 -3.43 18.67 -16.66
N LEU A 135 -4.15 18.88 -15.56
CA LEU A 135 -3.56 19.03 -14.23
C LEU A 135 -2.76 17.77 -13.83
N LYS A 136 -3.30 16.58 -14.10
CA LYS A 136 -2.63 15.31 -13.82
C LYS A 136 -1.34 15.15 -14.65
N LYS A 137 -1.37 15.48 -15.94
CA LYS A 137 -0.18 15.50 -16.80
C LYS A 137 0.84 16.51 -16.31
N ALA A 138 0.41 17.73 -16.00
CA ALA A 138 1.27 18.81 -15.57
C ALA A 138 1.99 18.48 -14.25
N LYS A 139 1.26 17.96 -13.25
CA LYS A 139 1.83 17.49 -11.97
C LYS A 139 2.80 16.33 -12.18
N ASN A 140 2.53 15.44 -13.15
CA ASN A 140 3.42 14.33 -13.45
C ASN A 140 4.73 14.81 -14.11
N GLU A 141 4.65 15.69 -15.10
CA GLU A 141 5.80 16.31 -15.74
C GLU A 141 6.68 17.00 -14.71
N LEU A 142 6.09 17.89 -13.88
CA LEU A 142 6.78 18.60 -12.80
C LEU A 142 7.61 17.62 -11.97
N ARG A 143 6.99 16.51 -11.55
CA ARG A 143 7.63 15.48 -10.71
C ARG A 143 8.73 14.71 -11.44
N THR A 144 8.57 14.41 -12.72
CA THR A 144 9.50 13.52 -13.44
C THR A 144 10.64 14.24 -14.14
N LYS A 145 10.46 15.52 -14.49
CA LYS A 145 11.38 16.28 -15.34
C LYS A 145 11.80 17.62 -14.70
N GLN A 146 10.90 18.59 -14.60
CA GLN A 146 11.26 19.98 -14.27
C GLN A 146 11.84 20.12 -12.85
N GLU A 147 11.17 19.57 -11.83
CA GLU A 147 11.68 19.58 -10.44
C GLU A 147 13.03 18.89 -10.35
N ARG A 148 13.14 17.72 -10.99
CA ARG A 148 14.35 16.90 -10.93
C ARG A 148 15.55 17.60 -11.54
N GLU A 149 15.37 18.26 -12.69
CA GLU A 149 16.46 18.98 -13.36
C GLU A 149 16.88 20.23 -12.57
N PHE A 150 15.92 21.04 -12.07
CA PHE A 150 16.27 22.21 -11.26
C PHE A 150 17.00 21.81 -9.97
N ARG A 151 16.50 20.79 -9.26
CA ARG A 151 17.17 20.26 -8.07
C ARG A 151 18.58 19.75 -8.36
N ARG A 152 18.78 19.06 -9.49
CA ARG A 152 20.12 18.60 -9.90
C ARG A 152 21.10 19.76 -10.07
N ARG A 153 20.65 20.90 -10.62
CA ARG A 153 21.49 22.11 -10.74
C ARG A 153 21.86 22.69 -9.39
N ILE A 154 20.94 22.69 -8.43
CA ILE A 154 21.23 23.08 -7.03
C ILE A 154 22.24 22.12 -6.40
N GLU A 155 22.05 20.81 -6.57
CA GLU A 155 22.97 19.79 -6.04
C GLU A 155 24.39 19.95 -6.58
N ILE A 156 24.54 20.23 -7.89
CA ILE A 156 25.84 20.47 -8.53
C ILE A 156 26.49 21.71 -7.93
N TYR A 157 25.77 22.84 -7.90
CA TYR A 157 26.28 24.09 -7.34
C TYR A 157 26.75 23.89 -5.88
N LEU A 158 25.96 23.21 -5.04
CA LEU A 158 26.34 22.96 -3.65
C LEU A 158 27.56 22.03 -3.53
N LYS A 159 27.71 21.04 -4.42
CA LYS A 159 28.86 20.13 -4.41
C LYS A 159 30.15 20.82 -4.85
N GLU A 160 30.08 21.74 -5.81
CA GLU A 160 31.23 22.48 -6.34
C GLU A 160 31.72 23.55 -5.35
N ASN A 161 30.80 24.21 -4.64
CA ASN A 161 31.15 25.31 -3.73
C ASN A 161 31.36 24.86 -2.27
N TYR A 162 30.78 23.72 -1.87
CA TYR A 162 30.83 23.23 -0.49
C TYR A 162 31.13 21.71 -0.44
N PRO A 163 32.35 21.30 -0.01
CA PRO A 163 32.82 19.93 -0.14
C PRO A 163 32.05 18.90 0.70
N ASN A 164 31.60 19.25 1.92
CA ASN A 164 30.96 18.30 2.83
C ASN A 164 29.54 18.72 3.26
N LYS A 165 28.79 17.74 3.81
CA LYS A 165 27.40 17.91 4.28
C LYS A 165 27.27 19.04 5.30
N GLY A 166 28.19 19.13 6.26
CA GLY A 166 28.16 20.13 7.34
C GLY A 166 28.28 21.55 6.81
N GLU A 167 29.20 21.78 5.88
CA GLU A 167 29.40 23.08 5.22
C GLU A 167 28.21 23.46 4.34
N ARG A 168 27.65 22.52 3.56
CA ARG A 168 26.42 22.75 2.78
C ARG A 168 25.27 23.21 3.67
N LEU A 169 25.06 22.52 4.80
CA LEU A 169 24.02 22.88 5.78
C LEU A 169 24.28 24.25 6.41
N LYS A 170 25.52 24.55 6.77
CA LYS A 170 25.91 25.85 7.35
C LYS A 170 25.67 26.97 6.34
N ALA A 171 26.03 26.78 5.08
CA ALA A 171 25.81 27.73 4.00
C ALA A 171 24.31 28.04 3.82
N ILE A 172 23.48 27.01 3.66
CA ILE A 172 22.01 27.17 3.52
C ILE A 172 21.40 27.91 4.71
N LYS A 173 21.97 27.82 5.91
CA LYS A 173 21.45 28.54 7.10
C LYS A 173 21.91 29.98 7.20
N THR A 174 23.16 30.24 6.86
CA THR A 174 23.84 31.50 7.20
C THR A 174 23.94 32.46 6.02
N ASP A 175 24.04 31.94 4.80
CA ASP A 175 24.13 32.73 3.58
C ASP A 175 22.73 33.10 3.08
N LYS A 176 22.43 34.40 3.06
CA LYS A 176 21.15 34.94 2.56
C LYS A 176 20.87 34.51 1.11
N SER A 177 21.91 34.32 0.29
CA SER A 177 21.75 33.89 -1.11
C SER A 177 21.34 32.42 -1.26
N LEU A 178 21.43 31.61 -0.20
CA LEU A 178 21.15 30.17 -0.22
C LEU A 178 20.02 29.74 0.72
N GLN A 179 19.55 30.62 1.60
CA GLN A 179 18.44 30.33 2.53
C GLN A 179 17.15 29.87 1.84
N TRP A 180 16.87 30.39 0.64
CA TRP A 180 15.72 29.97 -0.17
C TRP A 180 15.72 28.45 -0.45
N ILE A 181 16.89 27.79 -0.51
CA ILE A 181 16.99 26.34 -0.73
C ILE A 181 16.37 25.58 0.45
N GLY A 182 16.62 26.03 1.69
CA GLY A 182 16.06 25.40 2.88
C GLY A 182 14.55 25.61 3.02
N THR A 183 14.03 26.72 2.49
CA THR A 183 12.59 26.97 2.42
C THR A 183 11.95 26.17 1.27
N LEU A 184 12.59 26.09 0.11
CA LEU A 184 12.09 25.33 -1.03
C LEU A 184 12.14 23.83 -0.77
N TYR A 185 13.21 23.32 -0.18
CA TYR A 185 13.42 21.91 0.16
C TYR A 185 13.77 21.73 1.65
N PRO A 186 12.77 21.74 2.55
CA PRO A 186 12.99 21.56 3.98
C PRO A 186 13.68 20.25 4.37
N SER A 187 13.69 19.24 3.49
CA SER A 187 14.38 17.97 3.69
C SER A 187 15.90 18.12 3.89
N VAL A 188 16.51 19.24 3.49
CA VAL A 188 17.92 19.53 3.81
C VAL A 188 18.18 19.43 5.32
N PHE A 189 17.22 19.84 6.16
CA PHE A 189 17.38 19.87 7.61
C PHE A 189 17.08 18.53 8.32
N SER A 190 16.90 17.44 7.58
CA SER A 190 16.55 16.13 8.15
C SER A 190 17.48 15.70 9.29
N SER A 191 18.80 15.87 9.19
CA SER A 191 19.72 15.44 10.26
C SER A 191 19.51 16.18 11.59
N GLU A 192 19.02 17.41 11.56
CA GLU A 192 18.90 18.28 12.74
C GLU A 192 17.51 18.24 13.38
N ARG A 193 16.50 17.84 12.62
CA ARG A 193 15.13 17.73 13.09
C ARG A 193 14.97 16.50 13.98
N LYS A 194 14.06 16.58 14.95
CA LYS A 194 13.83 15.53 15.96
C LYS A 194 12.59 14.71 15.63
N ILE A 195 11.55 15.37 15.13
CA ILE A 195 10.23 14.79 14.89
C ILE A 195 9.91 14.89 13.40
N PHE A 196 9.45 13.80 12.80
CA PHE A 196 9.08 13.72 11.39
C PHE A 196 7.62 13.34 11.21
N PHE A 197 6.91 14.06 10.35
CA PHE A 197 5.57 13.70 9.87
C PHE A 197 5.64 13.39 8.39
N LEU A 198 5.18 12.20 8.00
CA LEU A 198 5.23 11.75 6.61
C LEU A 198 4.24 10.62 6.32
N SER A 199 3.94 10.39 5.04
CA SER A 199 3.14 9.21 4.66
C SER A 199 4.00 7.94 4.62
N ILE A 200 3.36 6.76 4.72
CA ILE A 200 4.04 5.47 4.59
C ILE A 200 4.72 5.33 3.23
N ASP A 201 4.10 5.84 2.15
CA ASP A 201 4.70 5.90 0.82
C ASP A 201 6.02 6.69 0.81
N LYS A 202 6.06 7.83 1.52
CA LYS A 202 7.27 8.65 1.61
C LYS A 202 8.31 8.02 2.53
N PHE A 203 7.89 7.30 3.57
CA PHE A 203 8.78 6.56 4.46
C PHE A 203 9.44 5.37 3.75
N TYR A 204 8.70 4.67 2.87
CA TYR A 204 9.22 3.57 2.05
C TYR A 204 10.14 4.08 0.92
N ALA A 205 9.81 5.22 0.32
CA ALA A 205 10.60 5.83 -0.75
C ALA A 205 11.96 6.37 -0.26
N GLN A 206 12.87 6.62 -1.21
CA GLN A 206 14.14 7.29 -0.90
C GLN A 206 13.90 8.74 -0.47
N ASN A 207 14.58 9.15 0.59
CA ASN A 207 14.66 10.54 0.98
C ASN A 207 15.84 11.21 0.27
N SER A 208 15.57 12.37 -0.33
CA SER A 208 16.57 13.21 -0.98
C SER A 208 16.60 14.55 -0.27
N THR A 209 17.78 14.88 0.27
CA THR A 209 18.00 16.07 1.10
C THR A 209 18.86 17.12 0.40
N ILE A 210 19.31 16.88 -0.84
CA ILE A 210 20.20 17.74 -1.65
C ILE A 210 21.64 17.83 -1.09
N VAL A 211 21.80 17.89 0.23
CA VAL A 211 23.10 18.07 0.91
C VAL A 211 23.91 16.79 1.08
N GLU A 212 23.27 15.63 0.97
CA GLU A 212 23.87 14.30 1.08
C GLU A 212 23.23 13.31 0.08
N PRO A 213 23.84 12.13 -0.17
CA PRO A 213 23.25 11.09 -0.99
C PRO A 213 21.86 10.68 -0.51
N SER A 214 21.00 10.27 -1.44
CA SER A 214 19.64 9.83 -1.11
C SER A 214 19.68 8.50 -0.35
N TYR A 215 18.76 8.32 0.61
CA TYR A 215 18.75 7.14 1.48
C TYR A 215 17.33 6.62 1.74
N HIS A 216 17.21 5.31 2.01
CA HIS A 216 15.97 4.72 2.52
C HIS A 216 15.88 4.86 4.04
N PHE A 217 14.73 5.30 4.58
CA PHE A 217 14.56 5.43 6.02
C PHE A 217 14.78 4.10 6.75
N SER A 218 14.27 2.99 6.21
CA SER A 218 14.38 1.66 6.83
C SER A 218 15.82 1.21 7.12
N ASN A 219 16.80 1.72 6.36
CA ASN A 219 18.19 1.24 6.41
C ASN A 219 19.19 2.33 6.79
N ASN A 220 18.74 3.57 7.03
CA ASN A 220 19.61 4.68 7.38
C ASN A 220 19.70 4.87 8.90
N ASP A 221 20.82 5.41 9.40
CA ASP A 221 21.06 5.66 10.83
C ASP A 221 20.05 6.61 11.47
N ILE A 222 19.33 7.42 10.68
CA ILE A 222 18.25 8.27 11.16
C ILE A 222 17.09 7.51 11.82
N THR A 223 16.90 6.22 11.50
CA THR A 223 15.86 5.36 12.11
C THR A 223 16.41 4.41 13.18
N LYS A 224 17.74 4.37 13.36
CA LYS A 224 18.34 3.53 14.40
C LYS A 224 17.90 4.03 15.77
N ASP A 225 17.37 3.13 16.60
CA ASP A 225 16.90 3.43 17.95
C ASP A 225 15.84 4.57 17.99
N ALA A 226 15.11 4.74 16.88
CA ALA A 226 14.02 5.70 16.77
C ALA A 226 12.70 5.10 17.29
N ILE A 227 11.71 5.97 17.53
CA ILE A 227 10.31 5.55 17.66
C ILE A 227 9.57 5.87 16.37
N VAL A 228 8.87 4.88 15.83
CA VAL A 228 8.02 5.01 14.64
C VAL A 228 6.59 4.69 15.00
N PHE A 229 5.76 5.73 15.11
CA PHE A 229 4.31 5.59 15.19
C PHE A 229 3.76 5.41 13.78
N ILE A 230 3.03 4.31 13.55
CA ILE A 230 2.31 4.07 12.30
C ILE A 230 0.82 4.07 12.62
N ASP A 231 0.14 5.17 12.28
CA ASP A 231 -1.30 5.26 12.39
C ASP A 231 -1.97 4.49 11.25
N GLU A 232 -3.08 3.83 11.55
CA GLU A 232 -3.75 2.88 10.67
C GLU A 232 -2.78 1.82 10.10
N ILE A 233 -1.97 1.23 10.98
CA ILE A 233 -0.92 0.27 10.59
C ILE A 233 -1.44 -0.85 9.70
N ASP A 234 -2.64 -1.34 9.95
CA ASP A 234 -3.24 -2.44 9.22
C ASP A 234 -3.60 -2.07 7.76
N ALA A 235 -3.78 -0.79 7.43
CA ALA A 235 -3.92 -0.31 6.05
C ALA A 235 -2.57 0.01 5.38
N SER A 236 -1.48 0.09 6.16
CA SER A 236 -0.13 0.36 5.62
C SER A 236 0.41 -0.79 4.77
N LYS A 237 -0.01 -2.03 5.05
CA LYS A 237 0.36 -3.21 4.26
C LYS A 237 0.05 -3.05 2.77
N ASP A 238 -1.16 -2.62 2.43
CA ASP A 238 -1.58 -2.43 1.04
C ASP A 238 -0.77 -1.34 0.33
N SER A 239 -0.45 -0.26 1.04
CA SER A 239 0.36 0.85 0.51
C SER A 239 1.80 0.39 0.23
N ILE A 240 2.40 -0.37 1.14
CA ILE A 240 3.73 -0.95 0.97
C ILE A 240 3.73 -1.95 -0.19
N LEU A 241 2.74 -2.85 -0.24
CA LEU A 241 2.60 -3.87 -1.28
C LEU A 241 2.49 -3.21 -2.67
N LYS A 242 1.68 -2.15 -2.80
CA LYS A 242 1.57 -1.40 -4.04
C LYS A 242 2.91 -0.82 -4.51
N ASN A 243 3.73 -0.30 -3.61
CA ASN A 243 5.07 0.19 -3.95
C ASN A 243 6.01 -0.94 -4.38
N ILE A 244 5.96 -2.09 -3.71
CA ILE A 244 6.71 -3.29 -4.09
C ILE A 244 6.34 -3.75 -5.51
N ILE A 245 5.04 -3.89 -5.80
CA ILE A 245 4.54 -4.32 -7.12
C ILE A 245 4.98 -3.34 -8.21
N LYS A 246 4.80 -2.04 -7.98
CA LYS A 246 5.19 -1.00 -8.93
C LYS A 246 6.70 -0.99 -9.21
N ARG A 247 7.54 -1.25 -8.21
CA ARG A 247 9.00 -1.35 -8.38
C ARG A 247 9.35 -2.61 -9.18
N GLY A 248 8.84 -3.78 -8.79
CA GLY A 248 9.13 -5.05 -9.48
C GLY A 248 8.67 -5.06 -10.95
N LYS A 249 7.49 -4.50 -11.25
CA LYS A 249 7.01 -4.34 -12.64
C LYS A 249 7.94 -3.50 -13.50
N LYS A 250 8.51 -2.42 -12.95
CA LYS A 250 9.45 -1.55 -13.68
C LYS A 250 10.81 -2.18 -13.90
N GLN A 251 11.20 -3.10 -13.02
CA GLN A 251 12.49 -3.77 -13.01
C GLN A 251 12.51 -5.04 -13.87
N LYS A 252 11.43 -5.40 -14.57
CA LYS A 252 11.46 -6.57 -15.46
C LYS A 252 12.52 -6.41 -16.55
N ILE A 253 13.26 -7.49 -16.79
CA ILE A 253 14.31 -7.57 -17.81
C ILE A 253 14.19 -8.88 -18.59
N ASP A 254 14.67 -8.89 -19.83
CA ASP A 254 14.86 -10.15 -20.58
C ASP A 254 16.06 -10.89 -20.00
N TYR A 255 15.80 -12.04 -19.38
CA TYR A 255 16.76 -12.75 -18.57
C TYR A 255 17.82 -13.48 -19.38
N ILE A 256 17.44 -14.02 -20.55
CA ILE A 256 18.38 -14.67 -21.47
C ILE A 256 19.25 -13.60 -22.12
N HIS A 257 18.66 -12.46 -22.51
CA HIS A 257 19.46 -11.38 -23.08
C HIS A 257 20.46 -10.79 -22.07
N LEU A 258 20.09 -10.62 -20.79
CA LEU A 258 21.05 -10.21 -19.76
C LEU A 258 22.26 -11.15 -19.70
N PHE A 259 22.01 -12.46 -19.72
CA PHE A 259 23.08 -13.46 -19.72
C PHE A 259 23.98 -13.31 -20.96
N ASN A 260 23.39 -13.14 -22.15
CA ASN A 260 24.14 -12.94 -23.39
C ASN A 260 25.00 -11.68 -23.37
N GLU A 261 24.49 -10.56 -22.85
CA GLU A 261 25.26 -9.32 -22.72
C GLU A 261 26.47 -9.48 -21.81
N ILE A 262 26.28 -10.13 -20.65
CA ILE A 262 27.39 -10.42 -19.72
C ILE A 262 28.42 -11.34 -20.39
N TYR A 263 27.96 -12.42 -21.03
CA TYR A 263 28.84 -13.37 -21.72
C TYR A 263 29.62 -12.72 -22.87
N TRP A 264 28.96 -11.88 -23.66
CA TRP A 264 29.59 -11.13 -24.74
C TRP A 264 30.67 -10.17 -24.19
N ALA A 265 30.38 -9.45 -23.11
CA ALA A 265 31.36 -8.58 -22.47
C ALA A 265 32.57 -9.35 -21.94
N LEU A 266 32.35 -10.49 -21.27
CA LEU A 266 33.42 -11.37 -20.79
C LEU A 266 34.27 -11.96 -21.92
N SER A 267 33.70 -12.15 -23.10
CA SER A 267 34.39 -12.73 -24.25
C SER A 267 35.22 -11.72 -25.04
N ASN A 268 34.87 -10.43 -24.97
CA ASN A 268 35.44 -9.39 -25.84
C ASN A 268 36.19 -8.27 -25.09
N ASN A 269 36.00 -8.13 -23.78
CA ASN A 269 36.63 -7.09 -22.98
C ASN A 269 37.55 -7.70 -21.91
N LYS A 270 38.42 -6.84 -21.34
CA LYS A 270 39.32 -7.16 -20.23
C LYS A 270 39.11 -6.15 -19.12
N LEU A 271 39.06 -6.60 -17.87
CA LEU A 271 38.90 -5.70 -16.73
C LEU A 271 40.17 -4.84 -16.51
N PRO A 272 40.02 -3.55 -16.14
CA PRO A 272 41.15 -2.70 -15.77
C PRO A 272 41.91 -3.22 -14.55
N GLN A 273 43.24 -3.08 -14.54
CA GLN A 273 44.08 -3.50 -13.41
C GLN A 273 43.70 -2.81 -12.09
N ASP A 274 43.24 -1.55 -12.15
CA ASP A 274 42.78 -0.77 -11.00
C ASP A 274 41.61 -1.42 -10.24
N PHE A 275 40.85 -2.32 -10.86
CA PHE A 275 39.74 -3.01 -10.19
C PHE A 275 40.20 -4.24 -9.42
N ILE A 276 41.33 -4.82 -9.84
CA ILE A 276 41.88 -6.08 -9.35
C ILE A 276 42.90 -5.83 -8.24
N GLU A 277 43.62 -4.70 -8.27
CA GLU A 277 44.56 -4.31 -7.22
C GLU A 277 43.87 -4.20 -5.84
N HIS A 278 44.34 -4.97 -4.87
CA HIS A 278 43.80 -4.93 -3.51
C HIS A 278 44.02 -3.58 -2.83
N SER A 279 42.94 -2.99 -2.32
CA SER A 279 43.03 -1.89 -1.36
C SER A 279 43.80 -2.28 -0.11
N ILE A 280 44.41 -1.30 0.56
CA ILE A 280 45.20 -1.53 1.79
C ILE A 280 44.33 -2.21 2.85
N LYS A 281 43.08 -1.75 2.99
CA LYS A 281 42.12 -2.33 3.94
C LYS A 281 41.79 -3.79 3.61
N ARG A 282 41.57 -4.12 2.34
CA ARG A 282 41.27 -5.51 1.92
C ARG A 282 42.47 -6.41 2.15
N GLN A 283 43.68 -5.98 1.77
CA GLN A 283 44.91 -6.74 1.99
C GLN A 283 45.11 -7.06 3.46
N LYS A 284 44.99 -6.06 4.33
CA LYS A 284 45.09 -6.24 5.78
C LYS A 284 44.09 -7.27 6.32
N LEU A 285 42.85 -7.24 5.84
CA LEU A 285 41.83 -8.21 6.26
C LEU A 285 42.17 -9.63 5.75
N ILE A 286 42.68 -9.77 4.53
CA ILE A 286 43.16 -11.06 4.00
C ILE A 286 44.28 -11.61 4.88
N ASP A 287 45.25 -10.76 5.24
CA ASP A 287 46.38 -11.12 6.13
C ASP A 287 45.90 -11.51 7.53
N GLU A 288 44.81 -10.89 8.02
CA GLU A 288 44.11 -11.25 9.26
C GLU A 288 43.26 -12.55 9.15
N GLY A 289 43.29 -13.23 8.00
CA GLY A 289 42.62 -14.50 7.75
C GLY A 289 41.19 -14.39 7.21
N TYR A 290 40.75 -13.21 6.76
CA TYR A 290 39.45 -13.07 6.09
C TYR A 290 39.47 -13.67 4.69
N LYS A 291 38.54 -14.59 4.43
CA LYS A 291 38.33 -15.18 3.11
C LYS A 291 37.51 -14.24 2.23
N TYR A 292 38.19 -13.55 1.33
CA TYR A 292 37.55 -12.82 0.24
C TYR A 292 37.49 -13.67 -1.03
N LEU A 293 36.59 -13.32 -1.94
CA LEU A 293 36.66 -13.80 -3.32
C LEU A 293 37.98 -13.29 -3.93
N PRO A 294 38.85 -14.16 -4.49
CA PRO A 294 40.03 -13.73 -5.23
C PRO A 294 39.62 -12.76 -6.34
N LEU A 295 40.43 -11.73 -6.62
CA LEU A 295 40.08 -10.75 -7.67
C LEU A 295 40.74 -11.08 -9.01
N GLU A 296 41.88 -11.78 -8.97
CA GLU A 296 42.81 -11.98 -10.08
C GLU A 296 42.23 -12.86 -11.20
N ASN A 297 41.38 -13.83 -10.85
CA ASN A 297 40.82 -14.80 -11.79
C ASN A 297 39.30 -14.63 -12.01
N ILE A 298 38.70 -13.56 -11.48
CA ILE A 298 37.24 -13.37 -11.54
C ILE A 298 36.72 -13.42 -12.98
N GLU A 299 37.42 -12.78 -13.90
CA GLU A 299 37.01 -12.70 -15.30
C GLU A 299 37.04 -14.09 -15.97
N GLU A 300 38.11 -14.85 -15.77
CA GLU A 300 38.29 -16.19 -16.33
C GLU A 300 37.26 -17.18 -15.75
N GLU A 301 37.08 -17.18 -14.42
CA GLU A 301 36.09 -18.03 -13.77
C GLU A 301 34.65 -17.73 -14.20
N LEU A 302 34.32 -16.44 -14.38
CA LEU A 302 33.01 -16.04 -14.91
C LEU A 302 32.84 -16.52 -16.34
N LYS A 303 33.87 -16.36 -17.18
CA LYS A 303 33.83 -16.78 -18.58
C LYS A 303 33.64 -18.29 -18.70
N GLU A 304 34.43 -19.10 -18.00
CA GLU A 304 34.30 -20.57 -18.01
C GLU A 304 32.89 -21.03 -17.61
N LYS A 305 32.34 -20.44 -16.54
CA LYS A 305 30.97 -20.75 -16.09
C LYS A 305 29.91 -20.36 -17.11
N ALA A 306 30.12 -19.27 -17.85
CA ALA A 306 29.19 -18.85 -18.89
C ALA A 306 29.29 -19.78 -20.12
N GLU A 307 30.50 -20.12 -20.56
CA GLU A 307 30.76 -21.03 -21.69
C GLU A 307 30.12 -22.40 -21.45
N GLU A 308 30.21 -22.96 -20.23
CA GLU A 308 29.54 -24.22 -19.89
C GLU A 308 28.03 -24.18 -20.18
N ILE A 309 27.37 -23.06 -19.86
CA ILE A 309 25.92 -22.91 -20.08
C ILE A 309 25.62 -22.69 -21.57
N VAL A 310 26.44 -21.88 -22.26
CA VAL A 310 26.29 -21.59 -23.69
C VAL A 310 26.36 -22.87 -24.51
N ASP A 311 27.39 -23.68 -24.28
CA ASP A 311 27.62 -24.94 -25.02
C ASP A 311 26.53 -25.97 -24.72
N LYS A 312 26.13 -26.07 -23.44
CA LYS A 312 25.17 -27.07 -22.99
C LYS A 312 23.75 -26.86 -23.53
N PHE A 313 23.34 -25.61 -23.75
CA PHE A 313 22.00 -25.26 -24.19
C PHE A 313 21.95 -24.58 -25.56
N ASN A 314 23.08 -24.51 -26.28
CA ASN A 314 23.20 -23.80 -27.55
C ASN A 314 22.66 -22.36 -27.49
N ILE A 315 23.00 -21.60 -26.45
CA ILE A 315 22.44 -20.25 -26.21
C ILE A 315 22.78 -19.27 -27.35
N SER A 316 23.82 -19.57 -28.13
CA SER A 316 24.17 -18.86 -29.36
C SER A 316 23.04 -18.88 -30.40
N TYR A 317 22.09 -19.82 -30.32
CA TYR A 317 20.88 -19.86 -31.13
C TYR A 317 19.72 -19.12 -30.46
N SER A 318 18.93 -18.40 -31.26
CA SER A 318 17.74 -17.70 -30.76
C SER A 318 16.70 -18.69 -30.23
N PHE A 319 16.03 -18.35 -29.13
CA PHE A 319 14.93 -19.13 -28.59
C PHE A 319 13.61 -18.72 -29.21
N LYS A 320 12.81 -19.68 -29.66
CA LYS A 320 11.50 -19.44 -30.26
C LYS A 320 10.48 -20.50 -29.86
N THR A 321 9.32 -20.11 -29.37
CA THR A 321 8.17 -21.01 -29.14
C THR A 321 7.70 -21.64 -30.44
N THR A 322 7.28 -22.91 -30.38
CA THR A 322 6.67 -23.57 -31.53
C THR A 322 5.20 -23.21 -31.62
N GLU A 323 4.82 -22.54 -32.72
CA GLU A 323 3.43 -22.13 -32.96
C GLU A 323 2.52 -23.35 -33.12
N ALA A 324 1.47 -23.42 -32.29
CA ALA A 324 0.35 -24.30 -32.58
C ALA A 324 -0.44 -23.78 -33.79
N ALA A 325 -0.75 -24.67 -34.75
CA ALA A 325 -1.48 -24.31 -35.97
C ALA A 325 -2.80 -23.58 -35.64
N GLY A 326 -2.94 -22.34 -36.14
CA GLY A 326 -4.18 -21.54 -36.06
C GLY A 326 -4.27 -20.53 -34.90
N ILE A 327 -3.22 -20.34 -34.10
CA ILE A 327 -3.23 -19.37 -32.98
C ILE A 327 -2.15 -18.32 -33.20
N SER A 328 -2.53 -17.05 -33.39
CA SER A 328 -1.55 -15.96 -33.44
C SER A 328 -1.05 -15.64 -32.04
N ARG A 329 0.27 -15.78 -31.85
CA ARG A 329 1.08 -15.26 -30.73
C ARG A 329 0.86 -15.92 -29.37
N GLU A 330 1.93 -16.51 -28.85
CA GLU A 330 1.95 -17.27 -27.61
C GLU A 330 2.53 -16.44 -26.45
N ARG A 331 1.88 -16.50 -25.29
CA ARG A 331 2.44 -16.01 -24.03
C ARG A 331 2.23 -17.08 -22.97
N ASN A 332 3.31 -17.45 -22.31
CA ASN A 332 3.36 -18.57 -21.36
C ASN A 332 4.02 -18.11 -20.05
N LEU A 333 3.61 -18.69 -18.91
CA LEU A 333 4.10 -18.27 -17.60
C LEU A 333 4.65 -19.43 -16.78
N LEU A 334 5.78 -19.18 -16.14
CA LEU A 334 6.42 -20.10 -15.22
C LEU A 334 6.58 -19.41 -13.87
N PHE A 335 5.73 -19.79 -12.92
CA PHE A 335 5.72 -19.23 -11.57
C PHE A 335 6.71 -19.96 -10.66
N HIS A 336 7.38 -19.25 -9.75
CA HIS A 336 8.36 -19.81 -8.84
C HIS A 336 8.34 -19.11 -7.47
N ASP A 337 7.74 -19.76 -6.49
CA ASP A 337 7.71 -19.33 -5.07
C ASP A 337 8.85 -19.96 -4.26
N PHE A 338 9.27 -21.18 -4.61
CA PHE A 338 10.40 -21.99 -4.12
C PHE A 338 10.52 -23.24 -4.99
N HIS A 339 9.37 -23.70 -5.48
CA HIS A 339 9.22 -24.72 -6.51
C HIS A 339 8.76 -24.07 -7.80
N TYR A 340 9.08 -24.70 -8.93
CA TYR A 340 8.53 -24.28 -10.21
C TYR A 340 7.08 -24.77 -10.34
N HIS A 341 6.17 -23.83 -10.52
CA HIS A 341 4.78 -24.05 -10.84
C HIS A 341 4.55 -23.63 -12.29
N SER A 342 4.40 -24.63 -13.15
CA SER A 342 4.18 -24.45 -14.57
C SER A 342 2.73 -24.05 -14.86
N VAL A 343 2.53 -22.91 -15.52
CA VAL A 343 1.21 -22.49 -16.02
C VAL A 343 1.34 -22.18 -17.51
N TYR A 344 1.24 -23.23 -18.32
CA TYR A 344 1.36 -23.13 -19.78
C TYR A 344 0.00 -23.14 -20.47
N ARG A 345 -0.07 -22.53 -21.67
CA ARG A 345 -1.25 -22.69 -22.55
C ARG A 345 -1.45 -24.17 -22.86
N ASN A 346 -2.70 -24.57 -23.12
CA ASN A 346 -3.11 -25.95 -23.42
C ASN A 346 -2.90 -26.99 -22.29
N ASN A 347 -2.81 -26.56 -21.02
CA ASN A 347 -2.64 -27.44 -19.85
C ASN A 347 -1.33 -28.25 -19.82
N LYS A 348 -0.33 -27.86 -20.63
CA LYS A 348 1.00 -28.46 -20.60
C LYS A 348 1.70 -28.19 -19.26
N LYS A 349 2.65 -29.04 -18.89
CA LYS A 349 3.34 -29.02 -17.57
C LYS A 349 4.83 -28.74 -17.64
N TYR A 350 5.45 -28.89 -18.80
CA TYR A 350 6.89 -28.69 -18.99
C TYR A 350 7.20 -27.93 -20.28
N ILE A 351 8.40 -27.36 -20.36
CA ILE A 351 8.95 -26.77 -21.59
C ILE A 351 10.24 -27.54 -21.92
N GLU A 352 10.26 -28.12 -23.10
CA GLU A 352 11.40 -28.79 -23.69
C GLU A 352 12.11 -27.86 -24.68
N ILE A 353 13.44 -27.86 -24.67
CA ILE A 353 14.30 -27.18 -25.62
C ILE A 353 14.69 -28.20 -26.69
N ASP A 354 14.35 -27.89 -27.94
CA ASP A 354 14.76 -28.65 -29.12
C ASP A 354 15.64 -27.78 -30.02
N SER A 355 16.95 -28.01 -29.96
CA SER A 355 17.93 -27.24 -30.74
C SER A 355 17.99 -27.76 -32.17
N SER A 356 17.64 -26.90 -33.14
CA SER A 356 17.78 -27.18 -34.57
C SER A 356 19.07 -26.58 -35.11
N GLU A 357 20.03 -27.42 -35.48
CA GLU A 357 21.27 -26.97 -36.10
C GLU A 357 21.04 -26.37 -37.50
N ASN A 358 20.14 -26.95 -38.29
CA ASN A 358 19.82 -26.46 -39.64
C ASN A 358 19.20 -25.07 -39.62
N LYS A 359 18.31 -24.80 -38.65
CA LYS A 359 17.66 -23.49 -38.51
C LYS A 359 18.44 -22.51 -37.63
N LYS A 360 19.49 -22.98 -36.94
CA LYS A 360 20.24 -22.23 -35.92
C LYS A 360 19.30 -21.62 -34.87
N MET A 361 18.33 -22.42 -34.41
CA MET A 361 17.24 -21.97 -33.55
C MET A 361 16.93 -23.00 -32.45
N ASN A 362 16.68 -22.52 -31.24
CA ASN A 362 16.21 -23.32 -30.11
C ASN A 362 14.68 -23.24 -30.03
N HIS A 363 14.00 -24.33 -30.34
CA HIS A 363 12.55 -24.43 -30.27
C HIS A 363 12.09 -24.73 -28.84
N LEU A 364 11.18 -23.92 -28.31
CA LEU A 364 10.55 -24.13 -26.99
C LEU A 364 9.23 -24.88 -27.19
N ASN A 365 9.23 -26.17 -26.89
CA ASN A 365 8.09 -27.07 -27.04
C ASN A 365 7.37 -27.26 -25.69
N PHE A 366 6.06 -27.02 -25.65
CA PHE A 366 5.26 -27.22 -24.44
C PHE A 366 4.72 -28.67 -24.35
N THR A 367 5.13 -29.41 -23.33
CA THR A 367 4.88 -30.85 -23.19
C THR A 367 4.19 -31.21 -21.86
N ASP A 368 3.53 -32.37 -21.81
CA ASP A 368 2.92 -32.91 -20.59
C ASP A 368 3.91 -33.72 -19.74
N ASP A 369 4.87 -34.34 -20.42
CA ASP A 369 5.90 -35.18 -19.82
C ASP A 369 7.16 -34.38 -19.52
N LYS A 370 7.76 -34.66 -18.37
CA LYS A 370 9.03 -34.03 -17.98
C LYS A 370 10.12 -34.48 -18.95
N PRO A 371 10.92 -33.56 -19.53
CA PRO A 371 12.05 -33.94 -20.37
C PRO A 371 12.97 -34.90 -19.63
N LYS A 372 13.26 -36.06 -20.24
CA LYS A 372 14.15 -37.09 -19.65
C LYS A 372 15.57 -36.55 -19.53
N ASP A 373 16.01 -35.81 -20.55
CA ASP A 373 17.28 -35.10 -20.54
C ASP A 373 17.13 -33.75 -19.82
N ARG A 374 17.93 -33.53 -18.77
CA ARG A 374 17.95 -32.27 -18.04
C ARG A 374 18.44 -31.10 -18.88
N ASN A 375 19.25 -31.36 -19.90
CA ASN A 375 19.81 -30.34 -20.81
C ASN A 375 18.78 -29.87 -21.84
N LYS A 376 17.67 -30.58 -21.98
CA LYS A 376 16.52 -30.14 -22.78
C LYS A 376 15.46 -29.44 -21.94
N ASN A 377 15.69 -29.21 -20.66
CA ASN A 377 14.68 -28.63 -19.78
C ASN A 377 14.94 -27.14 -19.54
N VAL A 378 14.00 -26.28 -19.93
CA VAL A 378 14.09 -24.82 -19.73
C VAL A 378 14.27 -24.43 -18.27
N VAL A 379 13.65 -25.18 -17.34
CA VAL A 379 13.82 -24.93 -15.90
C VAL A 379 15.28 -25.13 -15.48
N THR A 380 15.98 -26.12 -16.06
CA THR A 380 17.42 -26.32 -15.81
C THR A 380 18.23 -25.15 -16.34
N LEU A 381 17.95 -24.69 -17.58
CA LEU A 381 18.60 -23.53 -18.17
C LEU A 381 18.44 -22.28 -17.28
N LEU A 382 17.20 -21.95 -16.90
CA LEU A 382 16.92 -20.77 -16.06
C LEU A 382 17.58 -20.85 -14.68
N ASN A 383 17.67 -22.06 -14.10
CA ASN A 383 18.39 -22.27 -12.84
C ASN A 383 19.91 -22.08 -12.99
N GLN A 384 20.50 -22.57 -14.10
CA GLN A 384 21.93 -22.36 -14.36
C GLN A 384 22.25 -20.89 -14.63
N ILE A 385 21.44 -20.21 -15.45
CA ILE A 385 21.54 -18.75 -15.64
C ILE A 385 21.40 -18.03 -14.29
N LYS A 386 20.47 -18.44 -13.41
CA LYS A 386 20.36 -17.90 -12.06
C LYS A 386 21.61 -18.11 -11.21
N GLY A 387 22.17 -19.32 -11.23
CA GLY A 387 23.42 -19.61 -10.55
C GLY A 387 24.54 -18.68 -11.02
N PHE A 388 24.69 -18.54 -12.34
CA PHE A 388 25.66 -17.65 -12.97
C PHE A 388 25.43 -16.18 -12.60
N VAL A 389 24.22 -15.65 -12.78
CA VAL A 389 23.89 -14.25 -12.47
C VAL A 389 24.11 -13.95 -10.98
N SER A 390 23.84 -14.90 -10.09
CA SER A 390 24.12 -14.75 -8.65
C SER A 390 25.64 -14.69 -8.37
N TYR A 391 26.42 -15.55 -9.04
CA TYR A 391 27.88 -15.52 -8.95
C TYR A 391 28.44 -14.19 -9.48
N PHE A 392 27.97 -13.76 -10.66
CA PHE A 392 28.31 -12.47 -11.26
C PHE A 392 28.03 -11.29 -10.33
N LYS A 393 26.83 -11.23 -9.70
CA LYS A 393 26.50 -10.21 -8.69
C LYS A 393 27.48 -10.22 -7.52
N GLY A 394 27.88 -11.39 -7.04
CA GLY A 394 28.88 -11.57 -6.00
C GLY A 394 30.25 -11.03 -6.40
N SER A 395 30.70 -11.33 -7.62
CA SER A 395 31.94 -10.82 -8.20
C SER A 395 31.93 -9.30 -8.34
N VAL A 396 30.85 -8.73 -8.90
CA VAL A 396 30.68 -7.27 -9.04
C VAL A 396 30.70 -6.58 -7.68
N LYS A 397 30.03 -7.14 -6.66
CA LYS A 397 30.07 -6.62 -5.28
C LYS A 397 31.49 -6.62 -4.73
N SER A 398 32.21 -7.73 -4.88
CA SER A 398 33.60 -7.88 -4.42
C SER A 398 34.54 -6.87 -5.08
N LEU A 399 34.40 -6.67 -6.39
CA LEU A 399 35.15 -5.68 -7.16
C LEU A 399 34.78 -4.26 -6.72
N ALA A 400 33.49 -3.96 -6.50
CA ALA A 400 33.03 -2.62 -6.14
C ALA A 400 33.44 -2.20 -4.74
N ASP A 401 33.37 -3.13 -3.78
CA ASP A 401 33.85 -2.89 -2.42
C ASP A 401 35.36 -2.59 -2.42
N ASN A 402 36.13 -3.29 -3.27
CA ASN A 402 37.56 -3.06 -3.42
C ASN A 402 37.85 -1.70 -4.10
N TYR A 403 37.27 -1.48 -5.28
CA TYR A 403 37.51 -0.28 -6.07
C TYR A 403 37.10 0.99 -5.33
N GLN A 404 35.98 0.94 -4.58
CA GLN A 404 35.57 2.05 -3.72
C GLN A 404 36.67 2.41 -2.71
N GLN A 405 37.25 1.40 -2.05
CA GLN A 405 38.30 1.59 -1.05
C GLN A 405 39.57 2.15 -1.70
N THR A 406 40.04 1.57 -2.80
CA THR A 406 41.23 2.00 -3.53
C THR A 406 41.11 3.47 -4.00
N VAL A 407 39.95 3.86 -4.55
CA VAL A 407 39.72 5.26 -4.97
C VAL A 407 39.73 6.21 -3.77
N ASN A 408 39.14 5.81 -2.64
CA ASN A 408 39.13 6.63 -1.43
C ASN A 408 40.50 6.73 -0.77
N GLU A 409 41.32 5.69 -0.80
CA GLU A 409 42.71 5.70 -0.32
C GLU A 409 43.58 6.65 -1.16
N ARG A 410 43.30 6.79 -2.46
CA ARG A 410 44.01 7.69 -3.38
C ARG A 410 43.51 9.14 -3.35
N ARG A 411 42.34 9.41 -2.75
CA ARG A 411 41.74 10.76 -2.68
C ARG A 411 42.40 11.63 -1.61
N LYS A 412 42.40 12.95 -1.84
CA LYS A 412 42.85 13.90 -0.80
C LYS A 412 41.79 13.99 0.28
N ALA A 413 42.19 14.32 1.52
CA ALA A 413 41.27 14.48 2.65
C ALA A 413 40.16 15.52 2.44
N THR A 414 40.35 16.44 1.48
CA THR A 414 39.37 17.48 1.08
C THR A 414 38.35 17.00 0.05
N ASP A 415 38.62 15.89 -0.63
CA ASP A 415 37.74 15.36 -1.67
C ASP A 415 36.54 14.65 -1.04
N SER A 416 35.38 14.73 -1.69
CA SER A 416 34.21 13.95 -1.25
C SER A 416 34.53 12.45 -1.30
N GLU A 417 33.96 11.66 -0.38
CA GLU A 417 34.09 10.21 -0.42
C GLU A 417 33.47 9.64 -1.71
N TYR A 418 34.18 8.72 -2.35
CA TYR A 418 33.68 7.95 -3.48
C TYR A 418 32.64 6.94 -2.98
N GLY A 419 31.41 7.10 -3.46
CA GLY A 419 30.29 6.26 -3.09
C GLY A 419 30.37 4.85 -3.69
N TYR A 420 29.88 3.87 -2.94
CA TYR A 420 29.79 2.48 -3.38
C TYR A 420 28.88 2.31 -4.61
N ASP A 421 27.82 3.10 -4.71
CA ASP A 421 26.93 3.18 -5.86
C ASP A 421 27.65 3.65 -7.13
N LEU A 422 28.58 4.60 -6.99
CA LEU A 422 29.45 5.01 -8.10
C LEU A 422 30.44 3.91 -8.48
N ALA A 423 31.04 3.22 -7.50
CA ALA A 423 31.92 2.08 -7.77
C ALA A 423 31.20 0.94 -8.51
N LEU A 424 29.99 0.56 -8.06
CA LEU A 424 29.13 -0.41 -8.75
C LEU A 424 28.81 0.04 -10.18
N SER A 425 28.47 1.33 -10.34
CA SER A 425 28.16 1.91 -11.63
C SER A 425 29.33 1.79 -12.61
N SER A 426 30.55 2.10 -12.16
CA SER A 426 31.78 1.99 -12.98
C SER A 426 32.08 0.55 -13.38
N ILE A 427 31.99 -0.40 -12.44
CA ILE A 427 32.31 -1.80 -12.75
C ILE A 427 31.31 -2.39 -13.73
N LEU A 428 30.01 -2.10 -13.57
CA LEU A 428 28.99 -2.60 -14.49
C LEU A 428 29.12 -1.99 -15.90
N GLU A 429 29.65 -0.76 -16.02
CA GLU A 429 29.97 -0.15 -17.31
C GLU A 429 31.09 -0.87 -18.05
N GLU A 430 32.09 -1.42 -17.35
CA GLU A 430 33.13 -2.25 -17.98
C GLU A 430 32.57 -3.58 -18.53
N PHE A 431 31.53 -4.12 -17.88
CA PHE A 431 30.74 -5.23 -18.42
C PHE A 431 29.75 -4.80 -19.50
N ARG A 432 29.80 -3.55 -19.98
CA ARG A 432 28.91 -2.98 -21.02
C ARG A 432 27.42 -3.06 -20.69
N LEU A 433 27.08 -3.24 -19.41
CA LEU A 433 25.70 -3.22 -18.99
C LEU A 433 25.21 -1.78 -18.95
N GLU A 434 24.19 -1.49 -19.75
CA GLU A 434 23.56 -0.17 -19.83
C GLU A 434 22.07 -0.21 -19.48
N GLY A 435 21.49 0.99 -19.33
CA GLY A 435 20.05 1.18 -19.18
C GLY A 435 19.41 0.31 -18.10
N ARG A 436 18.44 -0.53 -18.50
CA ARG A 436 17.64 -1.35 -17.59
C ARG A 436 18.43 -2.50 -16.97
N TYR A 437 19.38 -3.10 -17.69
CA TYR A 437 20.18 -4.22 -17.19
C TYR A 437 21.12 -3.78 -16.08
N LYS A 438 21.85 -2.68 -16.31
CA LYS A 438 22.69 -2.05 -15.30
C LYS A 438 21.91 -1.74 -14.02
N MET A 439 20.78 -1.04 -14.19
CA MET A 439 19.94 -0.64 -13.06
C MET A 439 19.41 -1.86 -12.29
N TRP A 440 18.99 -2.91 -12.99
CA TRP A 440 18.50 -4.15 -12.36
C TRP A 440 19.57 -4.85 -11.52
N VAL A 441 20.80 -4.99 -12.06
CA VAL A 441 21.92 -5.60 -11.31
C VAL A 441 22.31 -4.73 -10.11
N MET A 442 22.43 -3.41 -10.30
CA MET A 442 22.72 -2.46 -9.20
C MET A 442 21.67 -2.53 -8.10
N ASP A 443 20.38 -2.42 -8.46
CA ASP A 443 19.27 -2.46 -7.51
C ASP A 443 19.24 -3.78 -6.72
N SER A 444 19.51 -4.91 -7.39
CA SER A 444 19.60 -6.21 -6.75
C SER A 444 20.73 -6.25 -5.71
N ILE A 445 21.94 -5.80 -6.07
CA ILE A 445 23.10 -5.82 -5.17
C ILE A 445 22.89 -4.88 -3.98
N LEU A 446 22.36 -3.68 -4.23
CA LEU A 446 22.06 -2.71 -3.18
C LEU A 446 21.00 -3.26 -2.21
N SER A 447 19.93 -3.85 -2.73
CA SER A 447 18.86 -4.47 -1.91
C SER A 447 19.35 -5.69 -1.11
N GLU A 448 20.34 -6.43 -1.61
CA GLU A 448 20.98 -7.52 -0.87
C GLU A 448 21.91 -7.00 0.23
N ARG A 449 22.60 -5.88 0.03
CA ARG A 449 23.43 -5.24 1.06
C ARG A 449 22.59 -4.67 2.20
N GLU A 450 21.32 -4.33 1.93
CA GLU A 450 20.30 -3.99 2.93
C GLU A 450 19.78 -5.22 3.71
N ARG A 451 20.24 -6.43 3.41
CA ARG A 451 20.10 -7.58 4.31
C ARG A 451 21.17 -7.43 5.40
N THR A 452 20.75 -7.46 6.66
CA THR A 452 21.62 -7.37 7.83
C THR A 452 22.85 -8.26 7.67
N ASN A 453 24.01 -7.71 8.03
CA ASN A 453 25.30 -8.37 7.85
C ASN A 453 25.23 -9.79 8.47
N PRO A 454 25.69 -10.85 7.79
CA PRO A 454 25.67 -12.22 8.34
C PRO A 454 26.37 -12.33 9.71
N LYS A 455 27.30 -11.41 10.01
CA LYS A 455 27.96 -11.30 11.32
C LYS A 455 27.03 -10.85 12.46
N GLU A 456 25.97 -10.07 12.16
CA GLU A 456 24.93 -9.73 13.14
C GLU A 456 23.94 -10.88 13.34
N LYS A 457 23.65 -11.66 12.29
CA LYS A 457 22.86 -12.91 12.38
C LYS A 457 23.50 -13.94 13.31
N LYS A 458 24.83 -14.02 13.36
CA LYS A 458 25.55 -14.95 14.26
C LYS A 458 25.48 -14.57 15.75
N LYS A 459 25.01 -13.36 16.10
CA LYS A 459 24.92 -12.87 17.49
C LYS A 459 23.51 -12.92 18.09
N LYS A 460 22.49 -13.29 17.30
CA LYS A 460 21.11 -13.40 17.78
C LYS A 460 20.67 -14.86 17.75
N ASP A 461 19.96 -15.30 18.78
CA ASP A 461 19.27 -16.60 18.86
C ASP A 461 18.04 -16.67 17.91
N GLU A 462 18.14 -16.11 16.70
CA GLU A 462 17.07 -16.08 15.70
C GLU A 462 17.09 -17.36 14.84
N ILE A 463 15.91 -17.78 14.38
CA ILE A 463 15.67 -18.97 13.55
C ILE A 463 16.64 -18.96 12.36
N LEU A 464 17.59 -19.90 12.34
CA LEU A 464 18.75 -19.89 11.43
C LEU A 464 18.39 -19.93 9.93
N TYR A 465 17.18 -20.33 9.55
CA TYR A 465 16.68 -20.33 8.18
C TYR A 465 15.17 -20.06 8.10
N ASP A 466 14.78 -18.89 7.58
CA ASP A 466 13.39 -18.57 7.26
C ASP A 466 13.13 -18.82 5.76
N PHE A 467 12.38 -19.89 5.45
CA PHE A 467 11.94 -20.24 4.09
C PHE A 467 10.53 -19.74 3.77
N SER A 468 10.00 -18.79 4.55
CA SER A 468 8.70 -18.19 4.24
C SER A 468 8.77 -17.32 2.99
N ILE A 469 7.62 -17.14 2.35
CA ILE A 469 7.46 -16.12 1.32
C ILE A 469 7.76 -14.72 1.87
N TYR A 470 7.52 -14.48 3.16
CA TYR A 470 7.76 -13.18 3.77
C TYR A 470 9.23 -12.77 3.67
N GLU A 471 10.17 -13.68 3.96
CA GLU A 471 11.60 -13.35 3.88
C GLU A 471 12.15 -13.43 2.44
N ASN A 472 11.70 -14.38 1.62
CA ASN A 472 12.33 -14.67 0.33
C ASN A 472 11.59 -14.09 -0.88
N GLY A 473 10.29 -13.88 -0.74
CA GLY A 473 9.39 -13.48 -1.82
C GLY A 473 9.31 -14.49 -2.96
N PHE A 474 8.77 -14.09 -4.11
CA PHE A 474 8.58 -14.97 -5.26
C PHE A 474 9.09 -14.33 -6.54
N ARG A 475 9.14 -15.13 -7.61
CA ARG A 475 9.42 -14.69 -8.97
C ARG A 475 8.61 -15.46 -9.99
N TYR A 476 8.49 -14.92 -11.19
CA TYR A 476 7.95 -15.66 -12.33
C TYR A 476 8.60 -15.23 -13.63
N TYR A 477 8.57 -16.14 -14.60
CA TYR A 477 9.03 -15.91 -15.96
C TYR A 477 7.84 -15.80 -16.90
N ASP A 478 7.94 -14.90 -17.85
CA ASP A 478 6.93 -14.56 -18.82
C ASP A 478 7.56 -14.63 -20.21
N PHE A 479 7.19 -15.67 -20.96
CA PHE A 479 7.68 -15.92 -22.32
C PHE A 479 6.74 -15.20 -23.28
N ILE A 480 7.26 -14.24 -24.04
CA ILE A 480 6.47 -13.36 -24.91
C ILE A 480 6.98 -13.43 -26.34
N ASP A 481 6.08 -13.73 -27.27
CA ASP A 481 6.26 -13.54 -28.71
C ASP A 481 5.52 -12.29 -29.20
N ASP A 482 6.20 -11.45 -29.98
CA ASP A 482 5.68 -10.18 -30.50
C ASP A 482 6.06 -10.04 -31.99
N GLU A 483 5.28 -9.27 -32.76
CA GLU A 483 5.59 -8.96 -34.17
C GLU A 483 6.88 -8.15 -34.31
N GLN A 484 7.21 -7.34 -33.31
CA GLN A 484 8.46 -6.56 -33.30
C GLN A 484 9.71 -7.45 -33.14
N HIS A 485 9.55 -8.72 -32.80
CA HIS A 485 10.63 -9.69 -32.66
C HIS A 485 10.17 -11.10 -33.05
N GLU A 486 9.75 -11.25 -34.31
CA GLU A 486 9.17 -12.49 -34.84
C GLU A 486 10.06 -13.73 -34.64
N THR A 487 11.38 -13.58 -34.72
CA THR A 487 12.35 -14.69 -34.63
C THR A 487 12.79 -15.02 -33.20
N ILE A 488 12.35 -14.25 -32.19
CA ILE A 488 12.83 -14.38 -30.81
C ILE A 488 11.65 -14.35 -29.83
N THR A 489 11.57 -15.36 -28.95
CA THR A 489 10.76 -15.32 -27.75
C THR A 489 11.54 -14.64 -26.63
N LYS A 490 11.03 -13.51 -26.14
CA LYS A 490 11.63 -12.81 -24.99
C LYS A 490 11.24 -13.49 -23.69
N THR A 491 12.20 -13.70 -22.80
CA THR A 491 11.97 -14.33 -21.49
C THR A 491 12.10 -13.30 -20.39
N TYR A 492 10.99 -12.65 -20.04
CA TYR A 492 11.00 -11.64 -18.98
C TYR A 492 10.96 -12.29 -17.60
N ILE A 493 11.81 -11.82 -16.69
CA ILE A 493 11.77 -12.19 -15.27
C ILE A 493 11.17 -11.06 -14.44
N TYR A 494 10.28 -11.44 -13.52
CA TYR A 494 9.74 -10.57 -12.47
C TYR A 494 10.18 -11.15 -11.13
N GLU A 495 10.92 -10.37 -10.34
CA GLU A 495 11.42 -10.80 -9.04
C GLU A 495 10.95 -9.85 -7.94
N PHE A 496 10.40 -10.42 -6.87
CA PHE A 496 9.89 -9.68 -5.73
C PHE A 496 10.54 -10.19 -4.44
N TYR A 497 11.70 -9.63 -4.08
CA TYR A 497 12.45 -10.06 -2.88
C TYR A 497 12.01 -9.41 -1.56
N ASN A 498 11.12 -8.43 -1.63
CA ASN A 498 10.62 -7.69 -0.48
C ASN A 498 9.13 -7.94 -0.33
N THR A 499 8.69 -8.03 0.92
CA THR A 499 7.28 -8.15 1.31
C THR A 499 6.95 -7.07 2.35
N PRO A 500 5.66 -6.74 2.55
CA PRO A 500 5.25 -5.87 3.65
C PRO A 500 5.71 -6.38 5.02
N GLU A 501 5.57 -7.69 5.28
CA GLU A 501 5.99 -8.33 6.53
C GLU A 501 7.48 -8.16 6.78
N LYS A 502 8.31 -8.40 5.76
CA LYS A 502 9.76 -8.18 5.84
C LYS A 502 10.13 -6.74 6.13
N PHE A 503 9.43 -5.79 5.50
CA PHE A 503 9.64 -4.37 5.77
C PHE A 503 9.34 -4.02 7.23
N LEU A 504 8.19 -4.46 7.75
CA LEU A 504 7.81 -4.18 9.14
C LEU A 504 8.72 -4.88 10.14
N LEU A 505 9.10 -6.14 9.88
CA LEU A 505 10.04 -6.91 10.69
C LEU A 505 11.39 -6.18 10.81
N LYS A 506 12.01 -5.84 9.67
CA LYS A 506 13.29 -5.11 9.65
C LYS A 506 13.21 -3.75 10.35
N LEU A 507 12.09 -3.05 10.19
CA LEU A 507 11.89 -1.77 10.87
C LEU A 507 11.79 -1.96 12.39
N ALA A 508 11.05 -2.98 12.86
CA ALA A 508 10.92 -3.31 14.27
C ALA A 508 12.21 -3.87 14.88
N GLU A 509 13.10 -4.47 14.10
CA GLU A 509 14.43 -4.85 14.56
C GLU A 509 15.37 -3.66 14.74
N ARG A 510 15.11 -2.53 14.07
CA ARG A 510 15.97 -1.34 14.08
C ARG A 510 15.44 -0.21 14.98
N ALA A 511 14.12 -0.14 15.14
CA ALA A 511 13.41 0.92 15.82
C ALA A 511 12.28 0.35 16.70
N LYS A 512 11.78 1.14 17.64
CA LYS A 512 10.52 0.84 18.31
C LYS A 512 9.37 1.24 17.40
N VAL A 513 8.63 0.27 16.88
CA VAL A 513 7.44 0.49 16.05
C VAL A 513 6.19 0.37 16.91
N VAL A 514 5.36 1.41 16.90
CA VAL A 514 4.05 1.42 17.56
C VAL A 514 2.98 1.56 16.50
N GLY A 515 2.37 0.43 16.15
CA GLY A 515 1.27 0.36 15.19
C GLY A 515 -0.06 0.66 15.85
N ILE A 516 -0.74 1.72 15.42
CA ILE A 516 -1.99 2.19 16.03
C ILE A 516 -3.13 1.91 15.05
N SER A 517 -4.13 1.14 15.44
CA SER A 517 -5.35 0.96 14.65
C SER A 517 -6.43 0.25 15.45
N ALA A 518 -7.71 0.59 15.25
CA ALA A 518 -8.82 -0.14 15.87
C ALA A 518 -8.84 -1.64 15.51
N THR A 519 -8.21 -1.98 14.39
CA THR A 519 -8.17 -3.32 13.82
C THR A 519 -6.74 -3.86 13.71
N ALA A 520 -5.78 -3.28 14.47
CA ALA A 520 -4.37 -3.65 14.38
C ALA A 520 -4.13 -5.14 14.66
N LYS A 521 -4.92 -5.75 15.55
CA LYS A 521 -4.80 -7.16 15.95
C LYS A 521 -5.71 -8.12 15.18
N VAL A 522 -6.51 -7.65 14.23
CA VAL A 522 -7.40 -8.54 13.46
C VAL A 522 -6.58 -9.48 12.59
N GLU A 523 -6.78 -10.79 12.78
CA GLU A 523 -5.99 -11.86 12.16
C GLU A 523 -6.41 -12.14 10.71
N THR A 524 -6.01 -11.26 9.79
CA THR A 524 -6.17 -11.45 8.34
C THR A 524 -4.86 -11.19 7.59
N VAL A 525 -4.40 -12.14 6.77
CA VAL A 525 -3.16 -12.00 5.98
C VAL A 525 -3.38 -11.36 4.62
N THR A 526 -4.64 -11.19 4.21
CA THR A 526 -4.99 -10.42 3.00
C THR A 526 -5.33 -8.98 3.33
N GLY A 527 -5.84 -8.72 4.53
CA GLY A 527 -6.21 -7.38 4.99
C GLY A 527 -5.25 -6.74 5.98
N ASN A 528 -4.34 -7.49 6.60
CA ASN A 528 -3.41 -7.01 7.62
C ASN A 528 -2.09 -7.79 7.51
N PHE A 529 -1.07 -7.38 8.26
CA PHE A 529 0.16 -8.16 8.37
C PHE A 529 -0.12 -9.52 8.99
N ASP A 530 0.71 -10.52 8.68
CA ASP A 530 0.68 -11.80 9.38
C ASP A 530 1.24 -11.65 10.79
N ILE A 531 0.34 -11.34 11.74
CA ILE A 531 0.67 -11.15 13.16
C ILE A 531 1.32 -12.42 13.73
N GLY A 532 0.86 -13.60 13.32
CA GLY A 532 1.43 -14.88 13.78
C GLY A 532 2.89 -15.04 13.35
N TYR A 533 3.20 -14.71 12.10
CA TYR A 533 4.57 -14.66 11.60
C TYR A 533 5.43 -13.63 12.35
N LEU A 534 4.94 -12.41 12.53
CA LEU A 534 5.68 -11.34 13.23
C LEU A 534 5.96 -11.69 14.69
N LYS A 535 4.97 -12.26 15.41
CA LYS A 535 5.15 -12.76 16.78
C LYS A 535 6.24 -13.83 16.84
N LYS A 536 6.23 -14.79 15.90
CA LYS A 536 7.22 -15.86 15.83
C LYS A 536 8.63 -15.32 15.58
N GLN A 537 8.79 -14.35 14.67
CA GLN A 537 10.12 -13.83 14.30
C GLN A 537 10.69 -12.86 15.34
N LEU A 538 9.87 -11.97 15.90
CA LEU A 538 10.33 -10.99 16.87
C LEU A 538 10.48 -11.57 18.29
N GLY A 539 9.78 -12.66 18.62
CA GLY A 539 9.80 -13.27 19.94
C GLY A 539 9.48 -12.22 21.02
N VAL A 540 10.39 -12.04 21.98
CA VAL A 540 10.27 -11.04 23.07
C VAL A 540 10.17 -9.59 22.58
N LYS A 541 10.63 -9.29 21.36
CA LYS A 541 10.53 -7.96 20.75
C LYS A 541 9.15 -7.68 20.15
N PHE A 542 8.27 -8.68 20.08
CA PHE A 542 6.85 -8.43 19.89
C PHE A 542 6.25 -8.05 21.24
N CYS A 543 6.14 -6.76 21.50
CA CYS A 543 5.68 -6.24 22.78
C CYS A 543 4.16 -6.39 22.89
N GLU A 544 3.71 -7.18 23.85
CA GLU A 544 2.30 -7.26 24.21
C GLU A 544 1.99 -6.33 25.39
N LEU A 545 0.75 -5.87 25.47
CA LEU A 545 0.30 -5.11 26.63
C LEU A 545 0.29 -6.02 27.85
N SER A 546 0.75 -5.50 29.00
CA SER A 546 0.62 -6.24 30.26
C SER A 546 -0.87 -6.47 30.60
N GLU A 547 -1.16 -7.39 31.51
CA GLU A 547 -2.53 -7.58 32.01
C GLU A 547 -3.08 -6.29 32.61
N GLN A 548 -2.25 -5.56 33.37
CA GLN A 548 -2.61 -4.26 33.96
C GLN A 548 -2.87 -3.19 32.89
N ASP A 549 -2.02 -3.07 31.86
CA ASP A 549 -2.24 -2.14 30.74
C ASP A 549 -3.54 -2.47 30.00
N SER A 550 -3.80 -3.76 29.78
CA SER A 550 -5.00 -4.25 29.10
C SER A 550 -6.28 -3.96 29.90
N LEU A 551 -6.26 -4.19 31.22
CA LEU A 551 -7.35 -3.85 32.12
C LEU A 551 -7.57 -2.33 32.17
N SER A 552 -6.51 -1.54 32.21
CA SER A 552 -6.58 -0.08 32.22
C SER A 552 -7.18 0.47 30.92
N LEU A 553 -6.84 -0.14 29.77
CA LEU A 553 -7.44 0.21 28.48
C LEU A 553 -8.92 -0.16 28.43
N LYS A 554 -9.30 -1.37 28.90
CA LYS A 554 -10.71 -1.78 29.00
C LYS A 554 -11.51 -0.82 29.88
N SER A 555 -11.01 -0.53 31.08
CA SER A 555 -11.64 0.40 32.01
C SER A 555 -11.82 1.81 31.42
N LEU A 556 -10.83 2.31 30.67
CA LEU A 556 -10.95 3.60 29.99
C LEU A 556 -12.09 3.58 28.96
N VAL A 557 -12.20 2.52 28.17
CA VAL A 557 -13.27 2.37 27.16
C VAL A 557 -14.64 2.22 27.82
N ASP A 558 -14.71 1.49 28.94
CA ASP A 558 -15.94 1.37 29.72
C ASP A 558 -16.37 2.73 30.28
N LYS A 559 -15.46 3.52 30.84
CA LYS A 559 -15.75 4.90 31.26
C LYS A 559 -16.13 5.82 30.10
N GLN A 560 -15.53 5.64 28.93
CA GLN A 560 -15.90 6.39 27.73
C GLN A 560 -17.29 6.02 27.19
N THR A 561 -17.83 4.86 27.57
CA THR A 561 -19.12 4.34 27.11
C THR A 561 -20.07 4.02 28.27
N GLN A 562 -19.87 4.66 29.43
CA GLN A 562 -20.60 4.32 30.66
C GLN A 562 -22.11 4.51 30.53
N ASN A 563 -22.55 5.58 29.86
CA ASN A 563 -23.97 5.93 29.73
C ASN A 563 -24.59 5.39 28.42
N TYR A 564 -23.95 4.40 27.78
CA TYR A 564 -24.40 3.89 26.49
C TYR A 564 -25.75 3.18 26.58
N GLU A 565 -26.20 2.72 27.75
CA GLU A 565 -27.54 2.14 27.91
C GLU A 565 -28.68 3.13 27.59
N LYS A 566 -28.40 4.44 27.62
CA LYS A 566 -29.37 5.48 27.25
C LYS A 566 -29.55 5.59 25.72
N VAL A 567 -28.65 5.00 24.94
CA VAL A 567 -28.68 4.95 23.47
C VAL A 567 -29.28 3.63 23.01
N SER A 568 -30.28 3.70 22.11
CA SER A 568 -30.89 2.53 21.47
C SER A 568 -30.21 2.23 20.14
N LEU A 569 -29.76 0.99 19.98
CA LEU A 569 -29.12 0.49 18.76
C LEU A 569 -30.08 -0.39 17.97
N HIS A 570 -30.27 -0.08 16.69
CA HIS A 570 -31.20 -0.78 15.79
C HIS A 570 -30.45 -1.47 14.64
N PRO A 571 -29.97 -2.72 14.82
CA PRO A 571 -29.36 -3.49 13.75
C PRO A 571 -30.44 -4.07 12.82
N ILE A 572 -30.35 -3.74 11.52
CA ILE A 572 -31.34 -4.10 10.50
C ILE A 572 -30.62 -4.82 9.34
N TRP A 573 -31.12 -5.99 8.97
CA TRP A 573 -30.59 -6.77 7.85
C TRP A 573 -31.41 -6.52 6.59
N VAL A 574 -30.78 -5.98 5.55
CA VAL A 574 -31.39 -5.68 4.26
C VAL A 574 -31.28 -6.90 3.35
N ILE A 575 -32.42 -7.32 2.80
CA ILE A 575 -32.53 -8.52 1.95
C ILE A 575 -31.64 -8.39 0.71
N ASN A 576 -30.98 -9.48 0.32
CA ASN A 576 -30.10 -9.56 -0.84
C ASN A 576 -30.29 -10.89 -1.57
N THR A 577 -31.17 -10.86 -2.57
CA THR A 577 -31.44 -11.97 -3.48
C THR A 577 -30.99 -11.63 -4.90
N GLU A 578 -30.71 -12.65 -5.71
CA GLU A 578 -30.48 -12.53 -7.16
C GLU A 578 -31.66 -13.06 -7.97
N ALA A 579 -32.71 -13.58 -7.31
CA ALA A 579 -33.91 -14.06 -7.98
C ALA A 579 -34.81 -12.88 -8.38
N THR A 580 -34.96 -12.64 -9.68
CA THR A 580 -35.72 -11.52 -10.25
C THR A 580 -37.17 -11.46 -9.77
N GLU A 581 -37.86 -12.61 -9.65
CA GLU A 581 -39.22 -12.67 -9.10
C GLU A 581 -39.31 -12.16 -7.65
N LYS A 582 -38.32 -12.52 -6.82
CA LYS A 582 -38.26 -12.05 -5.44
C LYS A 582 -37.93 -10.56 -5.42
N ILE A 583 -37.00 -10.10 -6.25
CA ILE A 583 -36.66 -8.68 -6.37
C ILE A 583 -37.90 -7.85 -6.76
N ARG A 584 -38.68 -8.31 -7.75
CA ARG A 584 -39.94 -7.67 -8.16
C ARG A 584 -40.90 -7.55 -6.97
N LYS A 585 -41.13 -8.65 -6.22
CA LYS A 585 -41.99 -8.64 -5.03
C LYS A 585 -41.53 -7.64 -3.96
N GLU A 586 -40.22 -7.53 -3.73
CA GLU A 586 -39.67 -6.58 -2.76
C GLU A 586 -39.81 -5.12 -3.26
N PHE A 587 -39.66 -4.86 -4.56
CA PHE A 587 -39.95 -3.52 -5.11
C PHE A 587 -41.43 -3.15 -5.03
N ILE A 588 -42.34 -4.09 -5.33
CA ILE A 588 -43.78 -3.91 -5.15
C ILE A 588 -44.08 -3.52 -3.70
N ALA A 589 -43.52 -4.26 -2.74
CA ALA A 589 -43.68 -3.94 -1.32
C ALA A 589 -43.04 -2.60 -0.92
N LEU A 590 -41.94 -2.20 -1.58
CA LEU A 590 -41.25 -0.93 -1.34
C LEU A 590 -42.10 0.28 -1.76
N PHE A 591 -42.87 0.13 -2.85
CA PHE A 591 -43.75 1.15 -3.42
C PHE A 591 -45.23 0.93 -3.03
N ASP A 592 -45.50 0.49 -1.78
CA ASP A 592 -46.85 0.31 -1.21
C ASP A 592 -47.81 -0.58 -2.04
N ASN A 593 -47.27 -1.62 -2.65
CA ASN A 593 -47.93 -2.58 -3.55
C ASN A 593 -48.34 -2.03 -4.93
N ASP A 594 -47.70 -0.95 -5.39
CA ASP A 594 -47.82 -0.47 -6.76
C ASP A 594 -46.98 -1.34 -7.72
N GLU A 595 -47.65 -2.23 -8.45
CA GLU A 595 -47.00 -3.11 -9.43
C GLU A 595 -46.48 -2.36 -10.66
N GLU A 596 -47.20 -1.35 -11.12
CA GLU A 596 -46.87 -0.62 -12.35
C GLU A 596 -45.61 0.22 -12.15
N MET A 597 -45.53 0.94 -11.01
CA MET A 597 -44.34 1.69 -10.63
C MET A 597 -43.12 0.79 -10.41
N ALA A 598 -43.31 -0.36 -9.74
CA ALA A 598 -42.23 -1.31 -9.52
C ALA A 598 -41.67 -1.84 -10.85
N ASP A 599 -42.53 -2.21 -11.79
CA ASP A 599 -42.13 -2.71 -13.11
C ASP A 599 -41.50 -1.61 -13.98
N GLU A 600 -41.99 -0.36 -13.91
CA GLU A 600 -41.38 0.77 -14.60
C GLU A 600 -39.93 1.00 -14.12
N ILE A 601 -39.72 1.07 -12.80
CA ILE A 601 -38.39 1.26 -12.21
C ILE A 601 -37.47 0.09 -12.57
N ILE A 602 -37.96 -1.15 -12.50
CA ILE A 602 -37.19 -2.32 -12.91
C ILE A 602 -36.84 -2.25 -14.40
N GLY A 603 -37.75 -1.81 -15.26
CA GLY A 603 -37.51 -1.60 -16.69
C GLY A 603 -36.49 -0.50 -16.99
N GLN A 604 -36.43 0.55 -16.16
CA GLN A 604 -35.42 1.61 -16.26
C GLN A 604 -34.02 1.16 -15.80
N ILE A 605 -33.94 0.11 -14.98
CA ILE A 605 -32.68 -0.58 -14.70
C ILE A 605 -32.36 -1.40 -15.97
N ASP A 606 -31.66 -0.77 -16.93
CA ASP A 606 -31.24 -1.30 -18.24
C ASP A 606 -30.24 -2.47 -18.14
N ASN A 607 -30.60 -3.50 -17.36
CA ASN A 607 -29.83 -4.69 -17.09
C ASN A 607 -30.75 -5.81 -16.53
N PRO A 608 -30.94 -6.93 -17.27
CA PRO A 608 -31.80 -8.03 -16.83
C PRO A 608 -31.18 -8.88 -15.70
N ASP A 609 -29.94 -8.59 -15.29
CA ASP A 609 -29.23 -9.31 -14.25
C ASP A 609 -29.80 -8.99 -12.86
N GLY A 610 -30.31 -10.03 -12.18
CA GLY A 610 -30.85 -9.91 -10.83
C GLY A 610 -29.85 -9.36 -9.81
N TYR A 611 -28.53 -9.56 -10.01
CA TYR A 611 -27.52 -8.95 -9.16
C TYR A 611 -27.52 -7.41 -9.24
N THR A 612 -27.71 -6.85 -10.44
CA THR A 612 -27.80 -5.40 -10.63
C THR A 612 -29.08 -4.84 -10.04
N GLN A 613 -30.24 -5.45 -10.32
CA GLN A 613 -31.53 -5.02 -9.76
C GLN A 613 -31.54 -5.06 -8.23
N SER A 614 -30.98 -6.14 -7.64
CA SER A 614 -30.81 -6.28 -6.19
C SER A 614 -29.99 -5.15 -5.57
N ARG A 615 -28.98 -4.63 -6.28
CA ARG A 615 -28.19 -3.49 -5.80
C ARG A 615 -29.05 -2.24 -5.63
N TYR A 616 -29.91 -1.92 -6.61
CA TYR A 616 -30.84 -0.78 -6.50
C TYR A 616 -31.83 -0.99 -5.37
N LEU A 617 -32.41 -2.19 -5.26
CA LEU A 617 -33.35 -2.53 -4.19
C LEU A 617 -32.75 -2.25 -2.81
N ARG A 618 -31.53 -2.73 -2.54
CA ARG A 618 -30.88 -2.52 -1.23
C ARG A 618 -30.66 -1.04 -0.90
N ILE A 619 -30.23 -0.24 -1.88
CA ILE A 619 -30.04 1.21 -1.70
C ILE A 619 -31.38 1.89 -1.44
N ALA A 620 -32.42 1.50 -2.19
CA ALA A 620 -33.77 2.03 -2.06
C ALA A 620 -34.39 1.68 -0.70
N THR A 621 -34.21 0.46 -0.20
CA THR A 621 -34.62 0.05 1.15
C THR A 621 -33.92 0.87 2.23
N ALA A 622 -32.60 1.10 2.10
CA ALA A 622 -31.86 1.94 3.03
C ALA A 622 -32.37 3.39 3.02
N PHE A 623 -32.67 3.93 1.84
CA PHE A 623 -33.23 5.27 1.68
C PHE A 623 -34.66 5.38 2.24
N GLN A 624 -35.48 4.33 2.10
CA GLN A 624 -36.81 4.27 2.69
C GLN A 624 -36.75 4.34 4.23
N HIS A 625 -35.85 3.58 4.87
CA HIS A 625 -35.62 3.69 6.31
C HIS A 625 -35.13 5.08 6.72
N PHE A 626 -34.23 5.67 5.93
CA PHE A 626 -33.78 7.04 6.16
C PHE A 626 -34.95 8.03 6.18
N ILE A 627 -35.91 7.95 5.26
CA ILE A 627 -37.06 8.87 5.20
C ILE A 627 -38.08 8.62 6.32
N LYS A 628 -38.43 7.35 6.56
CA LYS A 628 -39.50 6.94 7.49
C LYS A 628 -39.18 7.27 8.95
N GLU A 629 -37.92 7.13 9.35
CA GLU A 629 -37.49 7.37 10.73
C GLU A 629 -37.14 8.85 10.90
N ASP A 630 -37.98 9.61 11.62
CA ASP A 630 -37.82 11.07 11.79
C ASP A 630 -36.55 11.47 12.56
N ASP A 631 -36.08 10.60 13.44
CA ASP A 631 -34.89 10.79 14.27
C ASP A 631 -33.56 10.56 13.53
N ILE A 632 -33.59 10.01 12.31
CA ILE A 632 -32.40 9.91 11.45
C ILE A 632 -32.12 11.28 10.80
N ASN A 633 -31.10 11.99 11.26
CA ASN A 633 -30.69 13.25 10.64
C ASN A 633 -29.78 13.00 9.44
N ALA A 634 -28.88 12.03 9.55
CA ALA A 634 -27.94 11.70 8.50
C ALA A 634 -27.79 10.18 8.39
N MET A 635 -27.75 9.66 7.15
CA MET A 635 -27.40 8.27 6.90
C MET A 635 -26.18 8.17 5.98
N LEU A 636 -25.17 7.41 6.39
CA LEU A 636 -24.01 7.08 5.57
C LEU A 636 -24.24 5.75 4.83
N CYS A 637 -24.37 5.78 3.52
CA CYS A 637 -24.53 4.61 2.66
C CYS A 637 -23.19 4.24 2.02
N LEU A 638 -22.59 3.11 2.45
CA LEU A 638 -21.30 2.63 1.96
C LEU A 638 -21.46 1.50 0.94
N LEU A 639 -21.02 1.78 -0.29
CA LEU A 639 -21.17 0.92 -1.46
C LEU A 639 -19.83 0.39 -2.00
N ASN A 640 -19.91 -0.66 -2.81
CA ASN A 640 -18.77 -1.17 -3.58
C ASN A 640 -18.51 -0.40 -4.88
N LYS A 641 -19.55 0.22 -5.45
CA LYS A 641 -19.50 0.91 -6.74
C LYS A 641 -20.08 2.32 -6.60
N GLU A 642 -19.41 3.28 -7.25
CA GLU A 642 -19.89 4.66 -7.36
C GLU A 642 -21.11 4.74 -8.29
N PRO A 643 -22.21 5.39 -7.86
CA PRO A 643 -23.29 5.75 -8.77
C PRO A 643 -22.81 6.82 -9.75
N LYS A 644 -23.01 6.60 -11.05
CA LYS A 644 -22.62 7.55 -12.10
C LYS A 644 -23.74 7.72 -13.11
N PRO A 645 -23.89 8.91 -13.72
CA PRO A 645 -24.82 9.09 -14.82
C PRO A 645 -24.51 8.09 -15.94
N PHE A 646 -25.56 7.44 -16.47
CA PHE A 646 -25.47 6.50 -17.61
C PHE A 646 -24.61 5.24 -17.37
N ASP A 647 -24.30 4.88 -16.11
CA ASP A 647 -23.61 3.62 -15.82
C ASP A 647 -24.58 2.42 -15.80
N ASN A 648 -24.26 1.38 -16.57
CA ASN A 648 -25.09 0.19 -16.76
C ASN A 648 -25.24 -0.74 -15.54
N GLN A 649 -24.50 -0.49 -14.47
CA GLN A 649 -24.57 -1.27 -13.23
C GLN A 649 -25.02 -0.44 -12.02
N LEU A 650 -24.91 0.89 -12.08
CA LEU A 650 -25.42 1.80 -11.05
C LEU A 650 -25.56 3.24 -11.59
N ASN A 651 -26.67 3.49 -12.28
CA ASN A 651 -27.04 4.77 -12.84
C ASN A 651 -27.59 5.70 -11.74
N SER A 652 -26.96 6.86 -11.58
CA SER A 652 -27.41 7.86 -10.60
C SER A 652 -28.78 8.44 -10.91
N THR A 653 -29.16 8.56 -12.19
CA THR A 653 -30.47 9.13 -12.59
C THR A 653 -31.61 8.18 -12.22
N THR A 654 -31.41 6.87 -12.38
CA THR A 654 -32.39 5.87 -11.93
C THR A 654 -32.53 5.85 -10.41
N LEU A 655 -31.43 6.00 -9.66
CA LEU A 655 -31.50 6.15 -8.19
C LEU A 655 -32.25 7.42 -7.78
N GLU A 656 -31.99 8.55 -8.45
CA GLU A 656 -32.67 9.81 -8.19
C GLU A 656 -34.18 9.68 -8.42
N ARG A 657 -34.60 9.00 -9.50
CA ARG A 657 -36.01 8.67 -9.75
C ARG A 657 -36.62 7.85 -8.62
N ILE A 658 -35.94 6.78 -8.19
CA ILE A 658 -36.39 5.95 -7.06
C ILE A 658 -36.52 6.78 -5.79
N PHE A 659 -35.56 7.66 -5.50
CA PHE A 659 -35.59 8.52 -4.32
C PHE A 659 -36.76 9.50 -4.37
N ASP A 660 -37.02 10.12 -5.52
CA ASP A 660 -38.12 11.06 -5.70
C ASP A 660 -39.48 10.38 -5.46
N GLU A 661 -39.68 9.19 -6.03
CA GLU A 661 -40.89 8.40 -5.80
C GLU A 661 -41.06 8.01 -4.33
N LEU A 662 -39.99 7.56 -3.66
CA LEU A 662 -40.05 7.26 -2.22
C LEU A 662 -40.35 8.50 -1.38
N ILE A 663 -39.79 9.66 -1.72
CA ILE A 663 -40.10 10.91 -1.02
C ILE A 663 -41.58 11.27 -1.21
N PHE A 664 -42.11 11.11 -2.42
CA PHE A 664 -43.50 11.41 -2.74
C PHE A 664 -44.46 10.49 -1.98
N LEU A 665 -44.23 9.18 -2.03
CA LEU A 665 -45.02 8.16 -1.34
C LEU A 665 -45.07 8.41 0.18
N HIS A 666 -43.93 8.74 0.79
CA HIS A 666 -43.84 9.01 2.23
C HIS A 666 -44.15 10.47 2.60
N LYS A 667 -44.62 11.29 1.65
CA LYS A 667 -45.00 12.72 1.84
C LYS A 667 -43.90 13.55 2.53
N ALA A 668 -42.64 13.30 2.15
CA ALA A 668 -41.46 13.83 2.82
C ALA A 668 -40.85 15.07 2.13
N GLN A 669 -41.50 15.65 1.12
CA GLN A 669 -40.97 16.77 0.31
C GLN A 669 -40.55 17.97 1.16
N ASN A 670 -41.32 18.29 2.21
CA ASN A 670 -41.05 19.41 3.11
C ASN A 670 -39.71 19.30 3.85
N LYS A 671 -39.15 18.08 3.99
CA LYS A 671 -37.85 17.84 4.64
C LYS A 671 -36.66 18.21 3.75
N PHE A 672 -36.88 18.43 2.45
CA PHE A 672 -35.83 18.61 1.44
C PHE A 672 -36.02 19.89 0.61
N LEU A 673 -36.57 20.94 1.23
CA LEU A 673 -36.71 22.26 0.63
C LEU A 673 -35.37 23.02 0.64
N SER A 674 -35.06 23.69 -0.46
CA SER A 674 -33.94 24.64 -0.58
C SER A 674 -34.46 26.03 -0.93
N LEU A 675 -33.76 27.07 -0.50
CA LEU A 675 -33.99 28.44 -0.97
C LEU A 675 -33.33 28.61 -2.35
N ASP A 676 -34.09 29.01 -3.36
CA ASP A 676 -33.53 29.45 -4.65
C ASP A 676 -32.92 30.87 -4.53
N ASP A 677 -32.27 31.35 -5.59
CA ASP A 677 -31.56 32.66 -5.62
C ASP A 677 -32.47 33.86 -5.27
N ASP A 678 -33.78 33.72 -5.49
CA ASP A 678 -34.81 34.72 -5.16
C ASP A 678 -35.42 34.53 -3.74
N GLY A 679 -34.88 33.62 -2.93
CA GLY A 679 -35.35 33.33 -1.57
C GLY A 679 -36.65 32.52 -1.49
N GLN A 680 -37.11 31.93 -2.59
CA GLN A 680 -38.29 31.04 -2.60
C GLN A 680 -37.89 29.60 -2.26
N SER A 681 -38.66 28.94 -1.40
CA SER A 681 -38.44 27.53 -1.05
C SER A 681 -38.96 26.61 -2.15
N SER A 682 -38.08 25.82 -2.77
CA SER A 682 -38.45 24.78 -3.75
C SER A 682 -37.96 23.40 -3.32
N TYR A 683 -38.76 22.38 -3.63
CA TYR A 683 -38.38 20.99 -3.45
C TYR A 683 -37.54 20.52 -4.64
N LYS A 684 -36.40 19.89 -4.35
CA LYS A 684 -35.59 19.16 -5.32
C LYS A 684 -35.09 17.88 -4.67
N VAL A 685 -35.26 16.74 -5.34
CA VAL A 685 -34.77 15.43 -4.86
C VAL A 685 -33.27 15.45 -4.59
N THR A 686 -32.51 16.24 -5.35
CA THR A 686 -31.07 16.42 -5.16
C THR A 686 -30.71 17.00 -3.80
N ASN A 687 -31.63 17.66 -3.07
CA ASN A 687 -31.41 18.11 -1.70
C ASN A 687 -31.39 16.96 -0.69
N SER A 688 -31.94 15.79 -1.03
CA SER A 688 -32.03 14.65 -0.10
C SER A 688 -30.74 13.84 0.02
N TYR A 689 -29.81 13.97 -0.94
CA TYR A 689 -28.60 13.15 -0.96
C TYR A 689 -27.35 13.87 -1.48
N ARG A 690 -26.17 13.34 -1.13
CA ARG A 690 -24.88 13.74 -1.72
C ARG A 690 -24.03 12.50 -2.01
N ILE A 691 -23.47 12.42 -3.21
CA ILE A 691 -22.46 11.39 -3.56
C ILE A 691 -21.08 11.94 -3.24
N ILE A 692 -20.40 11.36 -2.26
CA ILE A 692 -19.07 11.76 -1.83
C ILE A 692 -18.04 10.94 -2.61
N ASN A 693 -17.13 11.63 -3.30
CA ASN A 693 -15.99 11.02 -3.98
C ASN A 693 -14.65 11.61 -3.47
N SER A 694 -13.53 10.97 -3.79
CA SER A 694 -12.21 11.35 -3.24
C SER A 694 -11.62 12.58 -3.94
N ALA A 695 -12.08 12.88 -5.15
CA ALA A 695 -11.59 14.01 -5.94
C ALA A 695 -12.06 15.35 -5.37
N ASP A 696 -13.33 15.43 -4.95
CA ASP A 696 -13.97 16.68 -4.55
C ASP A 696 -14.47 16.61 -3.08
N PHE A 697 -13.79 15.78 -2.26
CA PHE A 697 -14.21 15.46 -0.89
C PHE A 697 -14.30 16.69 0.02
N GLU A 698 -13.29 17.56 0.04
CA GLU A 698 -13.25 18.70 0.98
C GLU A 698 -14.39 19.70 0.69
N THR A 699 -14.62 20.03 -0.58
CA THR A 699 -15.73 20.91 -0.98
C THR A 699 -17.08 20.32 -0.61
N LYS A 700 -17.30 19.02 -0.90
CA LYS A 700 -18.55 18.34 -0.53
C LYS A 700 -18.72 18.20 0.98
N LYS A 701 -17.62 18.09 1.72
CA LYS A 701 -17.64 18.02 3.18
C LYS A 701 -18.10 19.31 3.82
N GLU A 702 -17.60 20.45 3.35
CA GLU A 702 -18.09 21.75 3.80
C GLU A 702 -19.59 21.90 3.52
N ASP A 703 -20.05 21.53 2.32
CA ASP A 703 -21.46 21.54 1.95
C ASP A 703 -22.32 20.68 2.89
N PHE A 704 -22.03 19.37 3.03
CA PHE A 704 -22.88 18.51 3.85
C PHE A 704 -22.81 18.85 5.34
N THR A 705 -21.66 19.28 5.86
CA THR A 705 -21.55 19.64 7.29
C THR A 705 -22.35 20.91 7.61
N ASN A 706 -22.41 21.87 6.68
CA ASN A 706 -23.24 23.06 6.83
C ASN A 706 -24.74 22.74 6.79
N GLN A 707 -25.18 21.86 5.89
CA GLN A 707 -26.57 21.41 5.84
C GLN A 707 -27.00 20.70 7.13
N LEU A 708 -26.17 19.75 7.61
CA LEU A 708 -26.44 19.03 8.86
C LEU A 708 -26.45 19.95 10.09
N LYS A 709 -25.55 20.95 10.12
CA LYS A 709 -25.53 21.98 11.17
C LYS A 709 -26.83 22.80 11.21
N ASN A 710 -27.45 23.03 10.05
CA ASN A 710 -28.72 23.73 9.95
C ASN A 710 -29.94 22.83 10.24
N GLY A 711 -29.72 21.59 10.67
CA GLY A 711 -30.79 20.63 10.97
C GLY A 711 -31.42 19.98 9.74
N GLN A 712 -30.81 20.12 8.56
CA GLN A 712 -31.31 19.46 7.36
C GLN A 712 -30.99 17.97 7.37
N LYS A 713 -31.89 17.18 6.79
CA LYS A 713 -31.78 15.73 6.70
C LYS A 713 -31.01 15.32 5.44
N LEU A 714 -30.01 14.45 5.55
CA LEU A 714 -29.14 14.16 4.40
C LEU A 714 -28.69 12.69 4.27
N PHE A 715 -28.84 12.13 3.07
CA PHE A 715 -28.37 10.79 2.70
C PHE A 715 -27.01 10.86 1.98
N LEU A 716 -25.97 10.35 2.62
CA LEU A 716 -24.60 10.43 2.12
C LEU A 716 -24.20 9.12 1.47
N ILE A 717 -24.03 9.10 0.15
CA ILE A 717 -23.57 7.93 -0.59
C ILE A 717 -22.06 8.01 -0.78
N SER A 718 -21.36 6.93 -0.45
CA SER A 718 -19.92 6.83 -0.68
C SER A 718 -19.47 5.39 -0.86
N MET A 719 -18.18 5.21 -1.14
CA MET A 719 -17.57 3.91 -1.40
C MET A 719 -16.54 3.62 -0.32
N TYR A 720 -16.35 2.35 -0.01
CA TYR A 720 -15.39 1.91 1.01
C TYR A 720 -13.98 2.49 0.79
N GLN A 721 -13.51 2.53 -0.46
CA GLN A 721 -12.18 3.01 -0.85
C GLN A 721 -12.05 4.55 -0.85
N THR A 722 -13.15 5.25 -1.11
CA THR A 722 -13.18 6.70 -1.33
C THR A 722 -13.11 7.45 -0.02
N MET A 723 -13.87 7.00 0.96
CA MET A 723 -13.74 7.45 2.33
C MET A 723 -12.65 6.62 2.99
N GLY A 724 -11.38 6.92 2.65
CA GLY A 724 -10.24 6.29 3.32
C GLY A 724 -10.40 6.33 4.85
N ALA A 725 -9.76 5.40 5.54
CA ALA A 725 -9.71 5.42 6.99
C ALA A 725 -9.23 6.82 7.47
N GLY A 726 -9.81 7.31 8.57
CA GLY A 726 -9.43 8.58 9.18
C GLY A 726 -10.23 9.83 8.77
N GLN A 727 -11.14 9.80 7.78
CA GLN A 727 -11.92 11.00 7.41
C GLN A 727 -12.94 11.42 8.50
N ASN A 728 -12.85 12.67 8.98
CA ASN A 728 -13.76 13.23 9.99
C ASN A 728 -15.13 13.60 9.38
N LEU A 729 -16.20 12.93 9.84
CA LEU A 729 -17.59 13.16 9.40
C LEU A 729 -18.50 13.79 10.47
N GLN A 730 -17.95 14.00 11.67
CA GLN A 730 -18.64 14.69 12.75
C GLN A 730 -19.04 16.12 12.31
N TYR A 731 -20.21 16.56 12.75
CA TYR A 731 -20.76 17.88 12.44
C TYR A 731 -21.24 18.56 13.73
N LEU A 732 -21.42 19.88 13.68
CA LEU A 732 -21.99 20.63 14.81
C LEU A 732 -23.46 20.28 14.94
N SER A 733 -23.90 19.88 16.14
CA SER A 733 -25.31 19.56 16.37
C SER A 733 -26.17 20.82 16.26
N PRO A 734 -27.31 20.78 15.54
CA PRO A 734 -28.28 21.87 15.56
C PRO A 734 -28.90 22.06 16.95
N ASP A 735 -29.06 20.97 17.71
CA ASP A 735 -29.58 20.97 19.07
C ASP A 735 -28.77 19.97 19.92
N VAL A 736 -27.99 20.49 20.86
CA VAL A 736 -27.17 19.65 21.76
C VAL A 736 -28.02 19.02 22.87
N SER A 737 -29.17 19.60 23.21
CA SER A 737 -30.01 19.14 24.32
C SER A 737 -30.68 17.79 24.07
N GLN A 738 -30.81 17.39 22.80
CA GLN A 738 -31.37 16.10 22.37
C GLN A 738 -30.34 14.97 22.33
N LEU A 739 -29.06 15.27 22.57
CA LEU A 739 -27.98 14.30 22.51
C LEU A 739 -27.67 13.72 23.89
N ILE A 740 -27.07 12.53 23.87
CA ILE A 740 -26.65 11.80 25.04
C ILE A 740 -25.13 11.85 25.11
N ASP A 741 -24.57 12.39 26.20
CA ASP A 741 -23.15 12.17 26.51
C ASP A 741 -22.98 10.76 27.07
N ILE A 742 -22.35 9.89 26.29
CA ILE A 742 -22.14 8.49 26.65
C ILE A 742 -21.00 8.28 27.66
N ARG A 743 -20.21 9.33 27.95
CA ARG A 743 -19.06 9.24 28.85
C ARG A 743 -19.44 9.38 30.33
N SER A 744 -18.55 8.87 31.17
CA SER A 744 -18.51 9.13 32.60
C SER A 744 -18.27 10.61 32.92
N GLU A 745 -18.90 11.11 33.98
CA GLU A 745 -18.65 12.44 34.54
C GLU A 745 -17.23 12.59 35.13
N GLU A 746 -16.54 11.47 35.40
CA GLU A 746 -15.16 11.45 35.90
C GLU A 746 -14.12 11.85 34.83
N LEU A 747 -14.49 11.83 33.55
CA LEU A 747 -13.59 12.17 32.44
C LEU A 747 -13.70 13.65 32.08
N GLU A 748 -12.59 14.26 31.66
CA GLU A 748 -12.59 15.65 31.19
C GLU A 748 -13.61 15.89 30.08
N THR A 749 -14.37 16.98 30.20
CA THR A 749 -15.35 17.37 29.20
C THR A 749 -14.64 17.90 27.96
N PHE A 750 -14.69 17.13 26.87
CA PHE A 750 -14.25 17.55 25.54
C PHE A 750 -15.37 17.32 24.53
N ASN A 751 -15.32 18.03 23.40
CA ASN A 751 -16.27 17.92 22.30
C ASN A 751 -17.76 18.08 22.72
N THR A 752 -18.10 19.29 23.19
CA THR A 752 -19.42 19.61 23.76
C THR A 752 -20.48 19.99 22.72
N THR A 753 -20.13 20.08 21.44
CA THR A 753 -21.04 20.60 20.40
C THR A 753 -21.14 19.74 19.15
N LYS A 754 -20.22 18.79 18.92
CA LYS A 754 -20.24 17.94 17.72
C LYS A 754 -20.82 16.57 17.99
N THR A 755 -21.57 16.06 17.02
CA THR A 755 -22.15 14.72 17.02
C THR A 755 -21.73 13.95 15.75
N ASP A 756 -21.85 12.63 15.82
CA ASP A 756 -21.69 11.72 14.69
C ASP A 756 -22.98 11.60 13.85
N ILE A 757 -22.84 11.06 12.64
CA ILE A 757 -23.95 10.54 11.82
C ILE A 757 -24.64 9.40 12.59
N ASN A 758 -25.97 9.37 12.61
CA ASN A 758 -26.72 8.42 13.43
C ASN A 758 -27.36 7.25 12.67
N ALA A 759 -27.11 7.13 11.36
CA ALA A 759 -27.46 5.92 10.62
C ALA A 759 -26.37 5.53 9.61
N ILE A 760 -26.21 4.22 9.37
CA ILE A 760 -25.27 3.70 8.38
C ILE A 760 -25.88 2.51 7.63
N TYR A 761 -25.66 2.44 6.32
CA TYR A 761 -25.89 1.25 5.49
C TYR A 761 -24.55 0.67 5.02
N LEU A 762 -24.40 -0.65 5.16
CA LEU A 762 -23.19 -1.41 4.86
C LEU A 762 -23.47 -2.46 3.76
N ASP A 763 -23.07 -2.17 2.52
CA ASP A 763 -23.07 -3.16 1.42
C ASP A 763 -21.95 -4.18 1.64
N LYS A 764 -22.13 -5.45 1.24
CA LYS A 764 -21.09 -6.50 1.44
C LYS A 764 -19.84 -6.19 0.62
N PRO A 765 -18.65 -5.96 1.21
CA PRO A 765 -17.42 -5.65 0.47
C PRO A 765 -17.05 -6.73 -0.58
N THR A 766 -16.74 -6.34 -1.82
CA THR A 766 -16.43 -7.30 -2.90
C THR A 766 -14.95 -7.37 -3.30
N HIS A 767 -14.10 -6.50 -2.75
CA HIS A 767 -12.71 -6.33 -3.20
C HIS A 767 -11.67 -6.67 -2.12
N LEU A 768 -11.98 -7.63 -1.23
CA LEU A 768 -11.04 -8.11 -0.20
C LEU A 768 -9.79 -8.76 -0.81
N ILE A 769 -10.01 -9.55 -1.86
CA ILE A 769 -8.99 -10.18 -2.69
C ILE A 769 -9.14 -9.60 -4.09
N GLN A 770 -8.03 -9.47 -4.81
CA GLN A 770 -8.02 -9.00 -6.18
C GLN A 770 -8.95 -9.86 -7.05
N LEU A 771 -9.93 -9.21 -7.67
CA LEU A 771 -10.86 -9.90 -8.57
C LEU A 771 -10.14 -10.32 -9.85
N VAL A 772 -10.32 -11.59 -10.20
CA VAL A 772 -9.83 -12.19 -11.44
C VAL A 772 -10.97 -12.19 -12.45
N ASN A 773 -10.90 -11.29 -13.43
CA ASN A 773 -11.89 -11.14 -14.49
C ASN A 773 -11.22 -10.69 -15.81
N LYS A 774 -12.01 -10.45 -16.88
CA LYS A 774 -11.51 -9.98 -18.19
C LYS A 774 -10.78 -8.64 -18.16
N LYS A 775 -10.87 -7.86 -17.08
CA LYS A 775 -10.20 -6.56 -16.93
C LYS A 775 -8.95 -6.66 -16.04
N LEU A 776 -8.50 -7.87 -15.70
CA LEU A 776 -7.31 -8.10 -14.89
C LEU A 776 -6.07 -7.61 -15.66
N ASP A 777 -5.40 -6.62 -15.10
CA ASP A 777 -4.12 -6.14 -15.63
C ASP A 777 -2.92 -6.81 -14.93
N GLU A 778 -1.72 -6.49 -15.38
CA GLU A 778 -0.47 -7.04 -14.82
C GLU A 778 -0.28 -6.67 -13.34
N GLU A 779 -0.67 -5.46 -12.91
CA GLU A 779 -0.57 -5.04 -11.50
C GLU A 779 -1.54 -5.82 -10.61
N GLY A 780 -2.79 -5.98 -11.05
CA GLY A 780 -3.77 -6.83 -10.41
C GLY A 780 -3.32 -8.28 -10.37
N PHE A 781 -2.78 -8.83 -11.46
CA PHE A 781 -2.27 -10.20 -11.49
C PHE A 781 -1.19 -10.41 -10.41
N ILE A 782 -0.18 -9.54 -10.35
CA ILE A 782 0.88 -9.63 -9.33
C ILE A 782 0.31 -9.48 -7.91
N LYS A 783 -0.63 -8.55 -7.70
CA LYS A 783 -1.30 -8.39 -6.40
C LYS A 783 -2.01 -9.67 -5.97
N TYR A 784 -2.69 -10.33 -6.91
CA TYR A 784 -3.37 -11.60 -6.65
C TYR A 784 -2.39 -12.70 -6.26
N LEU A 785 -1.23 -12.79 -6.94
CA LEU A 785 -0.17 -13.76 -6.58
C LEU A 785 0.31 -13.56 -5.14
N PHE A 786 0.61 -12.32 -4.73
CA PHE A 786 0.97 -12.03 -3.33
C PHE A 786 -0.10 -12.48 -2.34
N GLN A 787 -1.38 -12.18 -2.63
CA GLN A 787 -2.48 -12.57 -1.75
C GLN A 787 -2.63 -14.09 -1.64
N LEU A 788 -2.44 -14.84 -2.74
CA LEU A 788 -2.44 -16.30 -2.72
C LEU A 788 -1.26 -16.86 -1.91
N GLU A 789 -0.05 -16.32 -2.09
CA GLU A 789 1.12 -16.74 -1.33
C GLU A 789 0.98 -16.47 0.17
N PHE A 790 0.41 -15.33 0.57
CA PHE A 790 0.12 -15.05 1.97
C PHE A 790 -0.87 -16.04 2.57
N LEU A 791 -1.92 -16.38 1.81
CA LEU A 791 -2.89 -17.40 2.23
C LEU A 791 -2.24 -18.80 2.33
N LEU A 792 -1.33 -19.14 1.42
CA LEU A 792 -0.58 -20.40 1.45
C LEU A 792 0.32 -20.47 2.69
N GLU A 793 1.13 -19.44 2.94
CA GLU A 793 2.03 -19.37 4.10
C GLU A 793 1.25 -19.47 5.43
N ALA A 794 0.08 -18.83 5.47
CA ALA A 794 -0.83 -18.91 6.61
C ALA A 794 -1.56 -20.27 6.72
N GLY A 795 -1.37 -21.19 5.77
CA GLY A 795 -2.02 -22.51 5.70
C GLY A 795 -3.49 -22.46 5.29
N ARG A 796 -4.01 -21.31 4.86
CA ARG A 796 -5.43 -21.10 4.54
C ARG A 796 -5.83 -21.71 3.21
N ILE A 797 -4.87 -21.89 2.30
CA ILE A 797 -5.06 -22.64 1.07
C ILE A 797 -4.02 -23.75 0.95
N SER A 798 -4.36 -24.79 0.21
CA SER A 798 -3.42 -25.85 -0.15
C SER A 798 -2.57 -25.45 -1.36
N LEU A 799 -1.43 -26.12 -1.55
CA LEU A 799 -0.60 -25.95 -2.75
C LEU A 799 -1.37 -26.27 -4.05
N ARG A 800 -2.29 -27.25 -3.99
CA ARG A 800 -3.18 -27.57 -5.10
C ARG A 800 -4.10 -26.39 -5.45
N THR A 801 -4.65 -25.73 -4.42
CA THR A 801 -5.51 -24.56 -4.59
C THR A 801 -4.71 -23.39 -5.19
N LEU A 802 -3.50 -23.13 -4.69
CA LEU A 802 -2.59 -22.13 -5.27
C LEU A 802 -2.44 -22.33 -6.78
N ASN A 803 -2.03 -23.53 -7.20
CA ASN A 803 -1.78 -23.84 -8.61
C ASN A 803 -3.01 -23.64 -9.51
N LEU A 804 -4.20 -24.04 -9.02
CA LEU A 804 -5.46 -23.82 -9.73
C LEU A 804 -5.77 -22.32 -9.89
N GLU A 805 -5.55 -21.55 -8.84
CA GLU A 805 -5.87 -20.12 -8.78
C GLU A 805 -4.89 -19.25 -9.59
N VAL A 806 -3.59 -19.56 -9.52
CA VAL A 806 -2.55 -18.95 -10.38
C VAL A 806 -2.87 -19.24 -11.85
N THR A 807 -3.23 -20.48 -12.18
CA THR A 807 -3.63 -20.87 -13.54
C THR A 807 -4.85 -20.07 -14.02
N ARG A 808 -5.86 -19.91 -13.17
CA ARG A 808 -7.05 -19.12 -13.50
C ARG A 808 -6.70 -17.64 -13.72
N ALA A 809 -5.89 -17.07 -12.85
CA ALA A 809 -5.48 -15.66 -12.94
C ALA A 809 -4.68 -15.40 -14.22
N PHE A 810 -3.76 -16.29 -14.58
CA PHE A 810 -2.99 -16.18 -15.81
C PHE A 810 -3.87 -16.28 -17.07
N ARG A 811 -4.81 -17.24 -17.12
CA ARG A 811 -5.76 -17.32 -18.25
C ARG A 811 -6.61 -16.07 -18.41
N ASN A 812 -7.02 -15.44 -17.31
CA ASN A 812 -7.78 -14.19 -17.35
C ASN A 812 -6.91 -13.00 -17.78
N LEU A 813 -5.66 -12.93 -17.35
CA LEU A 813 -4.69 -11.96 -17.84
C LEU A 813 -4.52 -12.11 -19.36
N MET A 814 -4.42 -13.34 -19.87
CA MET A 814 -4.36 -13.62 -21.30
C MET A 814 -5.65 -13.25 -22.05
N ALA A 815 -6.82 -13.59 -21.49
CA ALA A 815 -8.11 -13.21 -22.07
C ALA A 815 -8.37 -11.69 -22.03
N SER A 816 -7.76 -10.95 -21.09
CA SER A 816 -7.83 -9.49 -21.10
C SER A 816 -7.07 -8.88 -22.28
N LEU A 817 -6.07 -9.60 -22.80
CA LEU A 817 -5.24 -9.19 -23.94
C LEU A 817 -5.83 -9.68 -25.27
N ASN A 818 -6.55 -10.80 -25.26
CA ASN A 818 -7.19 -11.42 -26.42
C ASN A 818 -8.72 -11.45 -26.27
N SER A 819 -9.45 -10.69 -27.08
CA SER A 819 -10.90 -10.42 -26.92
C SER A 819 -11.84 -11.64 -26.90
N ASN A 820 -11.38 -12.81 -27.34
CA ASN A 820 -12.24 -13.94 -27.69
C ASN A 820 -12.37 -15.04 -26.61
N ASP A 821 -11.59 -15.00 -25.51
CA ASP A 821 -11.63 -16.05 -24.47
C ASP A 821 -12.67 -15.80 -23.37
N ILE A 822 -13.26 -16.88 -22.84
CA ILE A 822 -14.28 -16.86 -21.78
C ILE A 822 -13.59 -17.06 -20.40
N PRO A 823 -13.80 -16.15 -19.43
CA PRO A 823 -13.16 -16.22 -18.12
C PRO A 823 -13.74 -17.35 -17.28
N ASN A 824 -12.88 -18.17 -16.68
CA ASN A 824 -13.30 -19.17 -15.69
C ASN A 824 -13.70 -18.46 -14.39
N LYS A 825 -14.93 -18.73 -13.90
CA LYS A 825 -15.39 -18.31 -12.55
C LYS A 825 -14.70 -19.16 -11.47
N SER A 826 -14.48 -18.59 -10.29
CA SER A 826 -13.91 -19.31 -9.15
C SER A 826 -14.89 -20.34 -8.59
N ASN A 827 -14.37 -21.48 -8.13
CA ASN A 827 -15.09 -22.25 -7.11
C ASN A 827 -15.02 -21.42 -5.82
N GLY A 828 -16.16 -21.05 -5.23
CA GLY A 828 -16.27 -20.09 -4.12
C GLY A 828 -15.57 -20.47 -2.80
N THR A 829 -14.72 -21.50 -2.78
CA THR A 829 -14.02 -22.00 -1.59
C THR A 829 -12.96 -21.03 -1.06
N LEU A 830 -12.31 -20.23 -1.92
CA LEU A 830 -11.28 -19.26 -1.50
C LEU A 830 -11.84 -18.14 -0.59
N TYR A 831 -13.15 -17.87 -0.69
CA TYR A 831 -13.82 -16.77 0.04
C TYR A 831 -14.51 -17.24 1.33
N ASN A 832 -14.51 -18.53 1.62
CA ASN A 832 -15.17 -19.13 2.78
C ASN A 832 -14.14 -19.68 3.78
N ASP A 833 -13.25 -18.82 4.25
CA ASP A 833 -12.22 -19.12 5.26
C ASP A 833 -12.28 -18.10 6.40
N TYR A 834 -11.88 -18.53 7.60
CA TYR A 834 -11.78 -17.69 8.79
C TYR A 834 -11.01 -16.39 8.54
N ASN A 835 -9.86 -16.43 7.84
CA ASN A 835 -9.03 -15.26 7.59
C ASN A 835 -9.75 -14.21 6.72
N ILE A 836 -10.62 -14.66 5.82
CA ILE A 836 -11.46 -13.80 4.97
C ILE A 836 -12.65 -13.24 5.75
N ARG A 837 -13.27 -14.04 6.64
CA ARG A 837 -14.29 -13.56 7.59
C ARG A 837 -13.74 -12.47 8.53
N GLN A 838 -12.51 -12.63 9.01
CA GLN A 838 -11.81 -11.60 9.77
C GLN A 838 -11.51 -10.36 8.93
N HIS A 839 -11.22 -10.51 7.64
CA HIS A 839 -11.06 -9.38 6.72
C HIS A 839 -12.38 -8.61 6.54
N TYR A 840 -13.52 -9.30 6.37
CA TYR A 840 -14.84 -8.66 6.37
C TYR A 840 -15.08 -7.88 7.66
N SER A 841 -14.85 -8.53 8.81
CA SER A 841 -15.03 -7.91 10.13
C SER A 841 -14.18 -6.65 10.29
N LYS A 842 -12.92 -6.68 9.85
CA LYS A 842 -12.06 -5.48 9.81
C LYS A 842 -12.71 -4.34 9.02
N TYR A 843 -13.18 -4.59 7.79
CA TYR A 843 -13.82 -3.56 6.96
C TYR A 843 -15.05 -2.96 7.64
N ILE A 844 -15.89 -3.81 8.26
CA ILE A 844 -17.11 -3.37 8.93
C ILE A 844 -16.80 -2.58 10.21
N ILE A 845 -15.84 -3.02 11.03
CA ILE A 845 -15.39 -2.27 12.23
C ILE A 845 -14.89 -0.88 11.83
N GLN A 846 -14.09 -0.79 10.77
CA GLN A 846 -13.59 0.50 10.27
C GLN A 846 -14.70 1.38 9.71
N ALA A 847 -15.67 0.80 9.01
CA ALA A 847 -16.81 1.51 8.46
C ALA A 847 -17.72 2.09 9.55
N ILE A 848 -18.09 1.27 10.54
CA ILE A 848 -18.88 1.71 11.71
C ILE A 848 -18.10 2.76 12.50
N GLY A 849 -16.79 2.59 12.68
CA GLY A 849 -15.95 3.60 13.36
C GLY A 849 -15.98 5.00 12.73
N ARG A 850 -16.49 5.17 11.50
CA ARG A 850 -16.68 6.48 10.87
C ARG A 850 -17.83 7.27 11.50
N ILE A 851 -18.76 6.59 12.16
CA ILE A 851 -19.90 7.17 12.88
C ILE A 851 -19.75 7.06 14.41
N CYS A 852 -18.54 6.78 14.90
CA CYS A 852 -18.24 6.53 16.32
C CYS A 852 -17.04 7.34 16.83
N ARG A 853 -16.99 8.65 16.55
CA ARG A 853 -15.87 9.51 16.94
C ARG A 853 -16.20 10.50 18.05
N THR A 854 -17.48 10.79 18.28
CA THR A 854 -17.93 11.74 19.30
C THR A 854 -18.50 11.04 20.52
N ASN A 855 -18.42 11.71 21.66
CA ASN A 855 -19.08 11.32 22.91
C ASN A 855 -20.57 11.71 22.94
N LEU A 856 -20.95 12.78 22.25
CA LEU A 856 -22.36 13.12 22.09
C LEU A 856 -22.94 12.24 20.99
N LYS A 857 -23.97 11.46 21.36
CA LYS A 857 -24.66 10.50 20.49
C LYS A 857 -26.14 10.84 20.36
N ALA A 858 -26.71 10.55 19.19
CA ALA A 858 -28.15 10.52 19.04
C ALA A 858 -28.75 9.40 19.91
N LYS A 859 -29.98 9.61 20.39
CA LYS A 859 -30.70 8.62 21.19
C LYS A 859 -30.91 7.29 20.46
N HIS A 860 -31.13 7.35 19.16
CA HIS A 860 -31.32 6.19 18.30
C HIS A 860 -30.23 6.15 17.22
N ILE A 861 -29.58 4.99 17.08
CA ILE A 861 -28.59 4.74 16.03
C ILE A 861 -29.00 3.52 15.21
N TYR A 862 -29.08 3.69 13.89
CA TYR A 862 -29.55 2.67 12.97
C TYR A 862 -28.38 2.07 12.17
N ILE A 863 -28.26 0.74 12.19
CA ILE A 863 -27.16 0.02 11.53
C ILE A 863 -27.76 -0.96 10.54
N LEU A 864 -27.90 -0.53 9.29
CA LEU A 864 -28.38 -1.35 8.21
C LEU A 864 -27.20 -2.08 7.55
N ALA A 865 -27.35 -3.37 7.28
CA ALA A 865 -26.32 -4.15 6.61
C ALA A 865 -26.92 -5.14 5.62
N ASP A 866 -26.22 -5.38 4.52
CA ASP A 866 -26.53 -6.47 3.59
C ASP A 866 -26.61 -7.82 4.34
N GLU A 867 -27.72 -8.55 4.21
CA GLU A 867 -27.92 -9.84 4.88
C GLU A 867 -26.81 -10.87 4.59
N ARG A 868 -26.11 -10.75 3.46
CA ARG A 868 -24.98 -11.62 3.11
C ARG A 868 -23.76 -11.41 4.01
N LEU A 869 -23.67 -10.29 4.73
CA LEU A 869 -22.61 -10.06 5.73
C LEU A 869 -22.83 -10.87 7.01
N LYS A 870 -24.06 -11.28 7.30
CA LYS A 870 -24.41 -12.01 8.52
C LYS A 870 -23.53 -13.25 8.74
N LYS A 871 -23.32 -14.04 7.69
CA LYS A 871 -22.47 -15.25 7.73
C LYS A 871 -20.97 -14.95 7.84
N GLU A 872 -20.55 -13.75 7.45
CA GLU A 872 -19.14 -13.37 7.40
C GLU A 872 -18.66 -12.81 8.75
N ILE A 873 -19.51 -12.09 9.48
CA ILE A 873 -19.11 -11.40 10.73
C ILE A 873 -19.62 -12.10 12.00
N CYS A 874 -20.56 -13.05 11.90
CA CYS A 874 -21.15 -13.71 13.08
C CYS A 874 -20.14 -14.47 13.95
N SER A 875 -19.01 -14.88 13.38
CA SER A 875 -17.97 -15.62 14.11
C SER A 875 -16.92 -14.72 14.78
N TYR A 876 -17.04 -13.39 14.67
CA TYR A 876 -16.12 -12.47 15.32
C TYR A 876 -16.33 -12.45 16.83
N ASP A 877 -15.25 -12.62 17.59
CA ASP A 877 -15.27 -12.60 19.06
C ASP A 877 -15.35 -11.16 19.58
N VAL A 878 -16.57 -10.71 19.91
CA VAL A 878 -16.87 -9.37 20.43
C VAL A 878 -16.72 -9.24 21.95
N ASP A 879 -16.39 -10.32 22.65
CA ASP A 879 -16.27 -10.33 24.11
C ASP A 879 -14.80 -10.24 24.56
N ASN A 880 -13.90 -10.92 23.84
CA ASN A 880 -12.46 -10.83 24.13
C ASN A 880 -11.78 -9.64 23.45
N ASN A 881 -12.37 -9.08 22.38
CA ASN A 881 -11.84 -7.93 21.67
C ASN A 881 -12.52 -6.63 22.10
N ILE A 882 -11.75 -5.54 22.21
CA ILE A 882 -12.30 -4.21 22.49
C ILE A 882 -12.90 -3.65 21.21
N VAL A 883 -14.23 -3.73 21.08
CA VAL A 883 -14.98 -3.27 19.90
C VAL A 883 -16.01 -2.20 20.24
N LEU A 884 -16.47 -1.48 19.21
CA LEU A 884 -17.54 -0.49 19.31
C LEU A 884 -18.87 -1.16 19.67
N ARG A 885 -19.71 -0.46 20.45
CA ARG A 885 -21.04 -0.96 20.89
C ARG A 885 -21.95 -1.22 19.70
N GLU A 886 -21.88 -0.38 18.67
CA GLU A 886 -22.59 -0.50 17.41
C GLU A 886 -22.24 -1.80 16.67
N PHE A 887 -20.95 -2.12 16.53
CA PHE A 887 -20.51 -3.37 15.90
C PHE A 887 -20.92 -4.58 16.74
N LYS A 888 -20.78 -4.50 18.06
CA LYS A 888 -21.22 -5.57 18.98
C LYS A 888 -22.72 -5.86 18.84
N ALA A 889 -23.57 -4.83 18.75
CA ALA A 889 -25.00 -5.00 18.53
C ALA A 889 -25.31 -5.65 17.17
N LEU A 890 -24.60 -5.26 16.11
CA LEU A 890 -24.76 -5.86 14.79
C LEU A 890 -24.38 -7.35 14.80
N VAL A 891 -23.23 -7.73 15.39
CA VAL A 891 -22.80 -9.13 15.50
C VAL A 891 -23.77 -9.94 16.36
N ASN A 892 -24.22 -9.41 17.50
CA ASN A 892 -25.17 -10.09 18.40
C ASN A 892 -26.54 -10.32 17.76
N SER A 893 -26.92 -9.53 16.74
CA SER A 893 -28.17 -9.74 15.98
C SER A 893 -28.12 -10.96 15.05
N CYS A 894 -26.94 -11.58 14.87
CA CYS A 894 -26.77 -12.81 14.11
C CYS A 894 -27.32 -14.01 14.89
N ARG A 895 -28.40 -14.65 14.40
CA ARG A 895 -29.09 -15.77 15.07
C ARG A 895 -28.32 -17.12 15.10
N ASP A 896 -27.11 -17.21 14.54
CA ASP A 896 -26.37 -18.47 14.38
C ASP A 896 -24.94 -18.40 14.97
N ASN A 897 -24.82 -18.51 16.29
CA ASN A 897 -23.53 -18.70 16.97
C ASN A 897 -23.13 -20.17 16.98
N LYS A 898 -22.81 -20.75 15.82
CA LYS A 898 -22.05 -22.01 15.76
C LYS A 898 -20.59 -21.69 15.46
N HIS A 899 -19.76 -21.69 16.50
CA HIS A 899 -18.30 -21.66 16.36
C HIS A 899 -17.83 -22.87 15.56
N GLN A 900 -17.39 -22.66 14.31
CA GLN A 900 -16.76 -23.71 13.52
C GLN A 900 -15.27 -23.80 13.87
N ASN A 901 -14.93 -24.76 14.74
CA ASN A 901 -13.54 -25.09 15.11
C ASN A 901 -12.77 -25.89 14.04
N ASN A 902 -13.37 -26.17 12.87
CA ASN A 902 -12.77 -27.04 11.85
C ASN A 902 -11.66 -26.36 11.01
N ASP A 903 -11.71 -25.04 10.86
CA ASP A 903 -10.80 -24.29 9.97
C ASP A 903 -9.34 -24.27 10.47
N MET A 904 -9.13 -24.26 11.79
CA MET A 904 -7.77 -24.26 12.37
C MET A 904 -7.02 -25.57 12.15
N TYR A 905 -7.70 -26.71 12.26
CA TYR A 905 -7.10 -28.02 12.03
C TYR A 905 -6.59 -28.14 10.59
N GLN A 906 -7.42 -27.75 9.62
CA GLN A 906 -7.03 -27.79 8.21
C GLN A 906 -5.82 -26.87 7.91
N ALA A 907 -5.76 -25.71 8.56
CA ALA A 907 -4.62 -24.80 8.42
C ALA A 907 -3.31 -25.42 8.92
N LEU A 908 -3.34 -26.14 10.05
CA LEU A 908 -2.17 -26.85 10.58
C LEU A 908 -1.74 -27.99 9.65
N VAL A 909 -2.68 -28.76 9.10
CA VAL A 909 -2.41 -29.82 8.11
C VAL A 909 -1.73 -29.22 6.87
N ASN A 910 -2.26 -28.14 6.33
CA ASN A 910 -1.67 -27.46 5.17
C ASN A 910 -0.25 -26.96 5.48
N LYS A 911 -0.03 -26.33 6.64
CA LYS A 911 1.31 -25.88 7.07
C LYS A 911 2.30 -27.02 7.20
N ALA A 912 1.89 -28.16 7.75
CA ALA A 912 2.75 -29.34 7.87
C ALA A 912 3.17 -29.89 6.49
N ILE A 913 2.24 -29.95 5.53
CA ILE A 913 2.52 -30.36 4.16
C ILE A 913 3.50 -29.38 3.48
N ILE A 914 3.30 -28.07 3.64
CA ILE A 914 4.17 -27.03 3.07
C ILE A 914 5.58 -27.11 3.67
N ALA A 915 5.70 -27.27 4.98
CA ALA A 915 6.99 -27.39 5.66
C ALA A 915 7.77 -28.61 5.15
N ASN A 916 7.12 -29.76 5.01
CA ASN A 916 7.73 -30.97 4.44
C ASN A 916 8.09 -30.82 2.95
N GLY A 917 7.37 -29.98 2.20
CA GLY A 917 7.69 -29.71 0.80
C GLY A 917 8.84 -28.72 0.61
N ARG A 918 9.11 -27.85 1.60
CA ARG A 918 10.20 -26.85 1.56
C ARG A 918 11.52 -27.35 2.13
N ALA A 919 11.48 -28.33 3.04
CA ALA A 919 12.65 -29.06 3.54
C ALA A 919 13.14 -30.06 2.48
#